data_AF-A0A8H9WTF9-F1
#
_entry.id   AF-A0A8H9WTF9-F1
#
_cell.length_a   1.000
_cell.length_b   1.000
_cell.length_c   1.000
_cell.angle_alpha   90.00
_cell.angle_beta   90.00
_cell.angle_gamma   90.00
#
_symmetry.space_group_name_H-M   'P 1'
#
loop_
_entity.id
_entity.type
_entity.pdbx_description
1 polymer ?
#
loop_
_entity_poly.entity_id
_entity_poly.type
_entity_poly.pdbx_seq_one_letter_code
_entity_poly.pdbx_strand_id
1 'polypeptide(L)'
;MAARPRAAEFAALRWHAEPRLRPLSMEMAMNAIRIVTRVGPSRLSSVVVALLIWYACSGPNEMAPATYPTVDASFLAAVEWRFVGPYRGGRVVAVAGHPDDPLVFYFGAAHGGVWKTTDAGGNWRNVSDGFFEFPAVGALDVSRSDPDVVFAGTGEALQRQFISPGDGVYKSTDSGETWTNVGLRETRHIAKLLIHPTNPDIVYVAAMGDMFGPNPDRGIYRTTDGGETWQRILYRGETTGAVDLTIDPANPRVLIAALNHHVTYPWDEESGGPTSGLFKTTDGGDTWTDITRNPGMPGGLIGKIGISISPARSSRVYAFIEADAGEGGIYVSDDGASTWQMTHQDPGKMEIPNSYNHITAHPQDPDVVYILPISGLFQSTDGGRTFESQRNENWDHHAFWIDPNDPRRMINGGDGGAAVTLNGGESWSSLYNQPTADLLSLAVDDQEPYWIYGAQNDNGHIAIPSRTLDSGIGWSHYVPLPAGEGGQTAVKPDGSVVYANDRTRTVRFDRETGQASHVSVWPEVEFGTALEDVKYRFYYSFPVLLSPHDPGVLYTAAQYVFRSTDEGRSWDQISPDLTRNRREVMGELSGGPISSNASSLFYSSLIRTLAESPLEEGELWVGTDDSTVQLSRDGGGSWLDVSPPDLPEWTTITAIDVSPHRRGTVYISGEGHRVSDRTPHLYKTTDYGSTWQRITSGIRENDYSWVIREDPVRPGLLYAGTETGAYVSFDAGDSWQPLQRNLPPVMVMQMLVKDDDLVVATHGRGFWIMDNISSLRNITPEVAAAPAHLFEVAPAFRQLRGGRGWTQPGPGDAANNPPRGVVIEYYLAEEAAGDVTLTIMDGAGEVVRGFSSALEGRLSLAAEAGASRFVWDMRYPRAELPPPAGALGGFQSVDHSPPAPPTAVPGRYLVRLSVDGQDYEQPFEIRKDPSVRASDADLRAQFELMVDLRDRFSEVADALIRSREVRARFEERRAASPEGSRAEADGVLERLKEIESVLAIEMGSPAHPMMWGPPGLTEKLSTLSGAVGAADARPTEAMYAVFADLSQRFEVQRSRLNQIIDEEASQRGRSP
;
A
#
# COMPACT_ATOMS: atom_id res chain seq x y z
N MET A 1 64.54 21.47 11.90
CA MET A 1 64.47 22.17 10.60
C MET A 1 63.06 21.95 10.07
N ALA A 2 62.13 22.79 10.51
CA ALA A 2 61.58 23.94 9.78
C ALA A 2 60.50 23.47 8.80
N ALA A 3 59.22 23.37 9.23
CA ALA A 3 58.21 24.45 9.26
C ALA A 3 57.79 24.84 7.82
N ARG A 4 56.52 24.95 7.42
CA ARG A 4 55.19 25.01 8.06
C ARG A 4 54.14 24.86 6.90
N PRO A 5 52.83 24.75 7.21
CA PRO A 5 51.75 24.32 6.31
C PRO A 5 51.10 25.50 5.53
N ARG A 6 50.23 25.20 4.56
CA ARG A 6 49.24 26.16 4.05
C ARG A 6 47.82 25.65 4.24
N ALA A 7 47.06 26.47 4.95
CA ALA A 7 45.63 26.40 5.14
C ALA A 7 44.89 27.09 3.99
N ALA A 8 43.63 26.68 3.83
CA ALA A 8 42.44 27.46 3.47
C ALA A 8 42.55 28.64 2.50
N GLU A 9 41.85 28.53 1.36
CA GLU A 9 41.20 29.65 0.67
C GLU A 9 40.10 29.10 -0.27
N PHE A 10 38.87 28.99 0.23
CA PHE A 10 37.67 29.00 -0.62
C PHE A 10 36.95 30.32 -0.34
N ALA A 11 37.17 31.30 -1.21
CA ALA A 11 36.45 32.55 -1.23
C ALA A 11 35.82 32.74 -2.61
N ALA A 12 34.49 32.79 -2.59
CA ALA A 12 33.60 33.60 -3.43
C ALA A 12 34.06 33.92 -4.87
N LEU A 13 33.42 33.27 -5.84
CA LEU A 13 33.29 33.80 -7.20
C LEU A 13 31.84 34.20 -7.46
N ARG A 14 31.56 35.48 -7.23
CA ARG A 14 30.48 36.21 -7.91
C ARG A 14 30.90 36.37 -9.37
N TRP A 15 30.06 35.94 -10.31
CA TRP A 15 30.17 36.40 -11.71
C TRP A 15 28.99 37.32 -12.04
N HIS A 16 29.34 38.53 -12.48
CA HIS A 16 28.41 39.51 -13.02
C HIS A 16 27.88 39.09 -14.38
N ALA A 17 26.59 39.35 -14.56
CA ALA A 17 25.88 39.35 -15.83
C ALA A 17 26.49 40.36 -16.82
N GLU A 18 26.56 39.97 -18.10
CA GLU A 18 26.06 40.75 -19.23
C GLU A 18 26.03 39.91 -20.53
N PRO A 19 25.05 40.13 -21.42
CA PRO A 19 24.74 39.21 -22.52
C PRO A 19 25.52 39.58 -23.79
N ARG A 20 26.06 38.58 -24.50
CA ARG A 20 26.52 38.73 -25.88
C ARG A 20 25.74 37.79 -26.80
N LEU A 21 24.65 38.34 -27.34
CA LEU A 21 23.97 37.82 -28.52
C LEU A 21 24.92 37.81 -29.72
N ARG A 22 25.10 36.66 -30.35
CA ARG A 22 25.47 36.53 -31.77
C ARG A 22 24.59 35.45 -32.40
N PRO A 23 23.82 35.75 -33.45
CA PRO A 23 23.03 34.73 -34.14
C PRO A 23 23.91 34.01 -35.17
N LEU A 24 23.86 32.68 -35.15
CA LEU A 24 24.32 31.81 -36.22
C LEU A 24 23.13 31.46 -37.14
N SER A 25 23.45 31.26 -38.41
CA SER A 25 22.60 30.77 -39.51
C SER A 25 21.81 31.77 -40.38
N MET A 26 22.51 32.72 -41.03
CA MET A 26 22.04 33.38 -42.26
C MET A 26 22.60 32.70 -43.54
N GLU A 27 23.29 31.56 -43.41
CA GLU A 27 23.89 30.81 -44.53
C GLU A 27 23.02 29.64 -45.04
N MET A 28 22.09 29.12 -44.24
CA MET A 28 21.12 28.09 -44.69
C MET A 28 19.93 28.70 -45.44
N ALA A 29 19.51 29.92 -45.09
CA ALA A 29 18.42 30.63 -45.77
C ALA A 29 18.80 31.09 -47.19
N MET A 30 20.09 31.35 -47.45
CA MET A 30 20.57 31.79 -48.78
C MET A 30 20.77 30.64 -49.78
N ASN A 31 20.83 29.37 -49.32
CA ASN A 31 20.94 28.22 -50.21
C ASN A 31 19.57 27.69 -50.69
N ALA A 32 18.48 27.93 -49.93
CA ALA A 32 17.12 27.59 -50.38
C ALA A 32 16.62 28.52 -51.51
N ILE A 33 17.12 29.76 -51.59
CA ILE A 33 16.72 30.75 -52.62
C ILE A 33 17.41 30.50 -53.97
N ARG A 34 18.47 29.67 -54.03
CA ARG A 34 19.16 29.32 -55.29
C ARG A 34 18.59 28.11 -56.03
N ILE A 35 17.59 27.43 -55.48
CA ILE A 35 16.96 26.24 -56.11
C ILE A 35 15.65 26.58 -56.84
N VAL A 36 15.18 27.83 -56.82
CA VAL A 36 13.96 28.29 -57.52
C VAL A 36 14.26 29.29 -58.64
N THR A 37 15.26 29.00 -59.47
CA THR A 37 15.41 29.67 -60.78
C THR A 37 15.70 28.64 -61.86
N ARG A 38 14.70 27.83 -62.21
CA ARG A 38 14.55 27.12 -63.49
C ARG A 38 13.16 26.49 -63.53
N VAL A 39 12.16 27.25 -63.97
CA VAL A 39 10.91 26.83 -64.66
C VAL A 39 10.05 28.10 -64.80
N GLY A 40 9.57 28.38 -66.03
CA GLY A 40 8.99 29.66 -66.43
C GLY A 40 7.58 29.96 -65.86
N PRO A 41 7.09 31.21 -66.04
CA PRO A 41 5.91 31.70 -65.37
C PRO A 41 4.65 31.42 -66.20
N SER A 42 4.00 30.28 -65.97
CA SER A 42 2.57 30.09 -66.28
C SER A 42 2.13 28.72 -65.80
N ARG A 43 1.89 28.58 -64.48
CA ARG A 43 1.06 27.56 -63.79
C ARG A 43 1.35 27.41 -62.28
N LEU A 44 2.00 28.37 -61.62
CA LEU A 44 2.24 28.29 -60.17
C LEU A 44 1.16 28.92 -59.28
N SER A 45 0.21 29.68 -59.84
CA SER A 45 -0.73 30.46 -59.00
C SER A 45 -1.83 29.60 -58.35
N SER A 46 -2.18 28.45 -58.92
CA SER A 46 -3.29 27.62 -58.43
C SER A 46 -2.85 26.55 -57.43
N VAL A 47 -1.63 26.02 -57.57
CA VAL A 47 -1.10 24.94 -56.73
C VAL A 47 -0.56 25.47 -55.40
N VAL A 48 0.07 26.65 -55.42
CA VAL A 48 0.59 27.29 -54.19
C VAL A 48 -0.56 27.81 -53.31
N VAL A 49 -1.64 28.33 -53.91
CA VAL A 49 -2.83 28.76 -53.16
C VAL A 49 -3.61 27.57 -52.59
N ALA A 50 -3.72 26.46 -53.33
CA ALA A 50 -4.33 25.23 -52.81
C ALA A 50 -3.50 24.59 -51.67
N LEU A 51 -2.16 24.60 -51.77
CA LEU A 51 -1.27 24.13 -50.71
C LEU A 51 -1.27 25.04 -49.48
N LEU A 52 -1.38 26.37 -49.66
CA LEU A 52 -1.50 27.32 -48.54
C LEU A 52 -2.85 27.23 -47.84
N ILE A 53 -3.94 26.97 -48.56
CA ILE A 53 -5.27 26.72 -47.96
C ILE A 53 -5.30 25.36 -47.27
N TRP A 54 -4.64 24.34 -47.82
CA TRP A 54 -4.52 23.04 -47.16
C TRP A 54 -3.69 23.14 -45.88
N TYR A 55 -2.53 23.83 -45.91
CA TYR A 55 -1.67 24.07 -44.73
C TYR A 55 -2.33 24.98 -43.68
N ALA A 56 -3.18 25.94 -44.10
CA ALA A 56 -3.96 26.77 -43.17
C ALA A 56 -5.16 26.04 -42.55
N CYS A 57 -5.68 24.99 -43.21
CA CYS A 57 -6.75 24.14 -42.68
C CYS A 57 -6.23 22.86 -41.99
N SER A 58 -4.93 22.55 -42.08
CA SER A 58 -4.28 21.38 -41.47
C SER A 58 -3.22 21.74 -40.43
N GLY A 59 -3.26 22.96 -39.89
CA GLY A 59 -2.52 23.26 -38.67
C GLY A 59 -2.98 22.29 -37.57
N PRO A 60 -2.08 21.82 -36.68
CA PRO A 60 -2.54 21.13 -35.49
C PRO A 60 -3.58 22.02 -34.83
N ASN A 61 -4.77 21.49 -34.56
CA ASN A 61 -5.64 22.08 -33.57
C ASN A 61 -4.82 22.08 -32.27
N GLU A 62 -4.03 23.13 -32.03
CA GLU A 62 -3.67 23.54 -30.69
C GLU A 62 -5.02 23.88 -30.04
N MET A 63 -5.64 22.88 -29.42
CA MET A 63 -6.63 23.14 -28.39
C MET A 63 -5.96 24.15 -27.46
N ALA A 64 -6.59 25.32 -27.29
CA ALA A 64 -6.18 26.25 -26.25
C ALA A 64 -6.03 25.45 -24.95
N PRO A 65 -4.98 25.70 -24.14
CA PRO A 65 -4.80 25.01 -22.88
C PRO A 65 -6.10 25.15 -22.09
N ALA A 66 -6.78 24.02 -21.87
CA ALA A 66 -7.97 24.00 -21.05
C ALA A 66 -7.53 24.50 -19.68
N THR A 67 -8.13 25.61 -19.24
CA THR A 67 -7.94 26.13 -17.89
C THR A 67 -8.80 25.26 -16.99
N TYR A 68 -8.17 24.24 -16.39
CA TYR A 68 -8.85 23.38 -15.43
C TYR A 68 -8.86 24.09 -14.07
N PRO A 69 -10.02 24.17 -13.38
CA PRO A 69 -10.08 24.75 -12.06
C PRO A 69 -9.35 23.85 -11.06
N THR A 70 -8.87 24.43 -9.96
CA THR A 70 -8.54 23.66 -8.76
C THR A 70 -9.79 22.90 -8.32
N VAL A 71 -9.70 21.57 -8.25
CA VAL A 71 -10.83 20.71 -7.89
C VAL A 71 -11.02 20.76 -6.37
N ASP A 72 -12.22 21.15 -5.92
CA ASP A 72 -12.55 21.16 -4.50
C ASP A 72 -12.36 19.76 -3.89
N ALA A 73 -11.74 19.68 -2.72
CA ALA A 73 -11.42 18.40 -2.08
C ALA A 73 -12.66 17.54 -1.77
N SER A 74 -13.85 18.14 -1.68
CA SER A 74 -15.12 17.45 -1.53
C SER A 74 -15.46 16.53 -2.71
N PHE A 75 -14.92 16.77 -3.91
CA PHE A 75 -15.05 15.85 -5.06
C PHE A 75 -14.29 14.54 -4.84
N LEU A 76 -13.22 14.57 -4.06
CA LEU A 76 -12.44 13.38 -3.75
C LEU A 76 -13.07 12.54 -2.63
N ALA A 77 -14.20 12.98 -2.05
CA ALA A 77 -14.79 12.36 -0.87
C ALA A 77 -15.27 10.91 -1.11
N ALA A 78 -15.68 10.58 -2.33
CA ALA A 78 -16.24 9.27 -2.69
C ALA A 78 -15.18 8.18 -2.96
N VAL A 79 -13.93 8.56 -3.24
CA VAL A 79 -12.86 7.60 -3.57
C VAL A 79 -12.06 7.20 -2.33
N GLU A 80 -11.72 5.91 -2.26
CA GLU A 80 -10.98 5.29 -1.16
C GLU A 80 -9.99 4.26 -1.68
N TRP A 81 -8.88 4.11 -0.97
CA TRP A 81 -7.88 3.08 -1.18
C TRP A 81 -8.26 1.79 -0.45
N ARG A 82 -8.19 0.67 -1.15
CA ARG A 82 -8.39 -0.67 -0.60
C ARG A 82 -7.05 -1.39 -0.52
N PHE A 83 -6.65 -1.78 0.69
CA PHE A 83 -5.50 -2.66 0.88
C PHE A 83 -5.78 -4.03 0.26
N VAL A 84 -4.84 -4.54 -0.53
CA VAL A 84 -4.95 -5.82 -1.28
C VAL A 84 -4.01 -6.89 -0.73
N GLY A 85 -3.00 -6.50 0.05
CA GLY A 85 -2.03 -7.41 0.64
C GLY A 85 -0.60 -7.17 0.14
N PRO A 86 0.33 -8.07 0.50
CA PRO A 86 0.13 -9.19 1.43
C PRO A 86 0.16 -8.76 2.91
N TYR A 87 -0.42 -9.58 3.79
CA TYR A 87 -0.14 -9.53 5.24
C TYR A 87 1.21 -10.17 5.56
N ARG A 88 2.27 -9.71 4.92
CA ARG A 88 3.65 -10.19 5.11
C ARG A 88 4.51 -9.08 5.70
N GLY A 89 5.22 -9.38 6.79
CA GLY A 89 6.10 -8.41 7.42
C GLY A 89 7.21 -7.92 6.48
N GLY A 90 7.45 -6.62 6.50
CA GLY A 90 8.65 -5.96 5.99
C GLY A 90 9.62 -5.61 7.11
N ARG A 91 10.62 -4.78 6.81
CA ARG A 91 11.74 -4.50 7.71
C ARG A 91 11.31 -3.83 9.01
N VAL A 92 11.84 -4.33 10.13
CA VAL A 92 11.65 -3.81 11.48
C VAL A 92 12.99 -3.53 12.14
N VAL A 93 13.22 -2.27 12.50
CA VAL A 93 14.49 -1.81 13.11
C VAL A 93 14.34 -1.30 14.54
N ALA A 94 13.12 -1.28 15.07
CA ALA A 94 12.84 -0.90 16.46
C ALA A 94 11.82 -1.85 17.10
N VAL A 95 12.09 -2.30 18.33
CA VAL A 95 11.16 -3.16 19.09
C VAL A 95 11.17 -2.80 20.57
N ALA A 96 10.03 -2.94 21.24
CA ALA A 96 9.90 -2.76 22.68
C ALA A 96 8.79 -3.69 23.23
N GLY A 97 8.85 -3.97 24.54
CA GLY A 97 7.82 -4.73 25.25
C GLY A 97 7.31 -3.97 26.46
N HIS A 98 6.03 -4.17 26.80
CA HIS A 98 5.46 -3.60 28.01
C HIS A 98 6.08 -4.29 29.24
N PRO A 99 6.60 -3.56 30.24
CA PRO A 99 7.33 -4.15 31.37
C PRO A 99 6.46 -5.07 32.25
N ASP A 100 5.18 -4.74 32.42
CA ASP A 100 4.26 -5.47 33.32
C ASP A 100 3.22 -6.37 32.64
N ASP A 101 2.78 -6.08 31.41
CA ASP A 101 1.80 -6.90 30.68
C ASP A 101 2.52 -7.88 29.73
N PRO A 102 2.49 -9.20 29.98
CA PRO A 102 3.22 -10.20 29.22
C PRO A 102 2.80 -10.31 27.75
N LEU A 103 1.65 -9.78 27.35
CA LEU A 103 1.10 -9.93 26.00
C LEU A 103 1.29 -8.69 25.12
N VAL A 104 1.76 -7.58 25.70
CA VAL A 104 1.87 -6.29 24.99
C VAL A 104 3.29 -6.05 24.49
N PHE A 105 3.41 -5.87 23.18
CA PHE A 105 4.67 -5.53 22.51
C PHE A 105 4.42 -4.50 21.42
N TYR A 106 5.49 -3.85 21.01
CA TYR A 106 5.50 -2.87 19.96
C TYR A 106 6.67 -3.10 19.01
N PHE A 107 6.45 -2.76 17.75
CA PHE A 107 7.54 -2.62 16.79
C PHE A 107 7.41 -1.33 15.97
N GLY A 108 8.53 -0.81 15.52
CA GLY A 108 8.63 0.26 14.53
C GLY A 108 9.11 -0.31 13.21
N ALA A 109 8.30 -0.16 12.16
CA ALA A 109 8.70 -0.56 10.82
C ALA A 109 9.70 0.46 10.23
N ALA A 110 10.64 -0.01 9.40
CA ALA A 110 11.53 0.86 8.63
C ALA A 110 10.72 1.84 7.78
N HIS A 111 9.56 1.38 7.30
CA HIS A 111 8.52 2.16 6.65
C HIS A 111 7.16 1.64 7.10
N GLY A 112 6.23 2.51 7.50
CA GLY A 112 4.86 2.11 7.83
C GLY A 112 4.46 2.16 9.30
N GLY A 113 5.21 2.87 10.14
CA GLY A 113 4.78 3.35 11.45
C GLY A 113 5.05 2.43 12.63
N VAL A 114 4.43 2.76 13.76
CA VAL A 114 4.47 1.99 15.01
C VAL A 114 3.29 1.03 15.06
N TRP A 115 3.58 -0.22 15.40
CA TRP A 115 2.61 -1.30 15.52
C TRP A 115 2.60 -1.86 16.93
N LYS A 116 1.41 -2.23 17.41
CA LYS A 116 1.17 -2.79 18.74
C LYS A 116 0.43 -4.11 18.65
N THR A 117 0.84 -5.07 19.48
CA THR A 117 0.10 -6.30 19.76
C THR A 117 -0.32 -6.31 21.22
N THR A 118 -1.42 -7.01 21.51
CA THR A 118 -1.94 -7.25 22.87
C THR A 118 -2.18 -8.74 23.12
N ASP A 119 -1.71 -9.60 22.22
CA ASP A 119 -1.85 -11.06 22.25
C ASP A 119 -0.53 -11.76 21.85
N ALA A 120 0.60 -11.13 22.21
CA ALA A 120 1.96 -11.63 21.99
C ALA A 120 2.29 -11.98 20.53
N GLY A 121 1.90 -11.10 19.60
CA GLY A 121 2.23 -11.20 18.17
C GLY A 121 1.24 -12.02 17.35
N GLY A 122 0.08 -12.39 17.92
CA GLY A 122 -1.02 -13.02 17.19
C GLY A 122 -1.69 -12.04 16.21
N ASN A 123 -1.88 -10.79 16.65
CA ASN A 123 -2.43 -9.69 15.87
C ASN A 123 -1.65 -8.39 16.11
N TRP A 124 -1.52 -7.60 15.05
CA TRP A 124 -0.84 -6.30 15.08
C TRP A 124 -1.78 -5.20 14.55
N ARG A 125 -1.85 -4.08 15.27
CA ARG A 125 -2.51 -2.85 14.81
C ARG A 125 -1.51 -1.72 14.69
N ASN A 126 -1.64 -0.89 13.66
CA ASN A 126 -0.90 0.35 13.60
C ASN A 126 -1.46 1.32 14.66
N VAL A 127 -0.58 2.01 15.37
CA VAL A 127 -0.93 2.97 16.42
C VAL A 127 -0.38 4.37 16.17
N SER A 128 0.28 4.62 15.03
CA SER A 128 0.88 5.91 14.66
C SER A 128 0.15 6.63 13.50
N ASP A 129 -0.65 5.91 12.73
CA ASP A 129 -1.39 6.45 11.59
C ASP A 129 -2.30 7.61 12.03
N GLY A 130 -2.28 8.70 11.25
CA GLY A 130 -2.99 9.94 11.58
C GLY A 130 -2.20 10.91 12.49
N PHE A 131 -1.06 10.48 13.04
CA PHE A 131 -0.20 11.33 13.88
C PHE A 131 1.17 11.62 13.26
N PHE A 132 1.78 10.63 12.60
CA PHE A 132 3.14 10.76 12.06
C PHE A 132 3.10 11.39 10.67
N GLU A 133 4.00 12.34 10.41
CA GLU A 133 4.20 12.89 9.06
C GLU A 133 5.07 11.96 8.21
N PHE A 134 6.17 11.46 8.78
CA PHE A 134 7.02 10.44 8.17
C PHE A 134 6.86 9.11 8.91
N PRO A 135 6.59 8.01 8.21
CA PRO A 135 6.21 6.75 8.85
C PRO A 135 7.42 5.87 9.21
N ALA A 136 8.64 6.27 8.89
CA ALA A 136 9.84 5.51 9.22
C ALA A 136 10.15 5.58 10.71
N VAL A 137 10.41 4.44 11.36
CA VAL A 137 10.70 4.38 12.81
C VAL A 137 12.05 3.73 13.04
N GLY A 138 13.01 4.50 13.54
CA GLY A 138 14.37 4.02 13.84
C GLY A 138 14.58 3.58 15.28
N ALA A 139 13.77 4.07 16.23
CA ALA A 139 13.91 3.75 17.65
C ALA A 139 12.57 3.78 18.39
N LEU A 140 12.44 2.94 19.41
CA LEU A 140 11.24 2.81 20.23
C LEU A 140 11.62 2.39 21.64
N ASP A 141 11.01 3.00 22.66
CA ASP A 141 11.15 2.57 24.06
C ASP A 141 9.86 2.80 24.84
N VAL A 142 9.60 1.92 25.81
CA VAL A 142 8.44 1.96 26.71
C VAL A 142 8.94 2.22 28.12
N SER A 143 8.36 3.22 28.78
CA SER A 143 8.78 3.61 30.12
C SER A 143 8.55 2.48 31.14
N ARG A 144 9.58 2.22 31.95
CA ARG A 144 9.49 1.19 33.01
C ARG A 144 8.72 1.65 34.25
N SER A 145 8.77 2.95 34.54
CA SER A 145 8.09 3.55 35.70
C SER A 145 6.64 3.94 35.42
N ASP A 146 6.28 4.09 34.15
CA ASP A 146 4.95 4.46 33.68
C ASP A 146 4.74 3.93 32.26
N PRO A 147 4.25 2.69 32.09
CA PRO A 147 4.17 2.03 30.79
C PRO A 147 3.23 2.68 29.76
N ASP A 148 2.38 3.62 30.18
CA ASP A 148 1.58 4.42 29.25
C ASP A 148 2.43 5.42 28.47
N VAL A 149 3.63 5.74 28.95
CA VAL A 149 4.57 6.62 28.26
C VAL A 149 5.43 5.84 27.28
N VAL A 150 5.24 6.12 26.00
CA VAL A 150 6.00 5.51 24.89
C VAL A 150 6.65 6.62 24.07
N PHE A 151 7.92 6.45 23.71
CA PHE A 151 8.62 7.35 22.80
C PHE A 151 9.04 6.60 21.53
N ALA A 152 8.86 7.25 20.39
CA ALA A 152 9.29 6.76 19.08
C ALA A 152 10.21 7.80 18.41
N GLY A 153 11.39 7.37 18.00
CA GLY A 153 12.31 8.16 17.17
C GLY A 153 12.11 7.78 15.70
N THR A 154 11.80 8.75 14.87
CA THR A 154 11.53 8.53 13.44
C THR A 154 12.80 8.55 12.59
N GLY A 155 12.70 7.93 11.41
CA GLY A 155 13.76 7.75 10.41
C GLY A 155 14.58 6.49 10.63
N GLU A 156 14.72 5.70 9.57
CA GLU A 156 15.49 4.45 9.58
C GLU A 156 16.99 4.75 9.73
N ALA A 157 17.62 4.19 10.77
CA ALA A 157 19.02 4.47 11.09
C ALA A 157 20.00 3.37 10.65
N LEU A 158 19.56 2.47 9.75
CA LEU A 158 20.47 1.57 9.05
C LEU A 158 21.32 2.41 8.09
N GLN A 159 22.62 2.24 8.17
CA GLN A 159 23.57 3.09 7.45
C GLN A 159 23.72 2.64 5.99
N ARG A 160 22.68 2.82 5.16
CA ARG A 160 22.60 2.35 3.76
C ARG A 160 22.02 3.40 2.81
N GLN A 161 22.00 3.10 1.50
CA GLN A 161 21.49 4.00 0.46
C GLN A 161 19.96 4.10 0.38
N PHE A 162 19.23 3.03 0.71
CA PHE A 162 17.79 2.95 0.49
C PHE A 162 17.07 2.89 1.83
N ILE A 163 16.85 4.07 2.41
CA ILE A 163 16.28 4.30 3.74
C ILE A 163 15.42 5.55 3.71
N SER A 164 14.52 5.68 4.68
CA SER A 164 13.67 6.88 4.79
C SER A 164 14.00 7.78 5.96
N PRO A 165 13.95 9.11 5.75
CA PRO A 165 14.12 10.06 6.83
C PRO A 165 12.88 10.10 7.72
N GLY A 166 13.08 10.61 8.93
CA GLY A 166 12.03 10.98 9.86
C GLY A 166 11.93 12.48 10.08
N ASP A 167 11.04 12.83 11.00
CA ASP A 167 10.75 14.18 11.46
C ASP A 167 10.87 14.29 13.00
N GLY A 168 11.77 13.52 13.60
CA GLY A 168 12.18 13.66 15.00
C GLY A 168 11.51 12.66 15.94
N VAL A 169 11.20 13.10 17.17
CA VAL A 169 10.71 12.24 18.25
C VAL A 169 9.23 12.47 18.50
N TYR A 170 8.49 11.38 18.64
CA TYR A 170 7.08 11.37 19.06
C TYR A 170 6.94 10.77 20.45
N LYS A 171 5.99 11.30 21.22
CA LYS A 171 5.61 10.83 22.55
C LYS A 171 4.12 10.47 22.58
N SER A 172 3.81 9.34 23.18
CA SER A 172 2.48 8.97 23.65
C SER A 172 2.47 8.90 25.18
N THR A 173 1.33 9.23 25.79
CA THR A 173 1.07 9.09 27.24
C THR A 173 -0.16 8.23 27.52
N ASP A 174 -0.59 7.45 26.53
CA ASP A 174 -1.77 6.59 26.56
C ASP A 174 -1.48 5.26 25.85
N SER A 175 -0.27 4.72 26.03
CA SER A 175 0.13 3.41 25.50
C SER A 175 0.06 3.31 23.96
N GLY A 176 0.18 4.44 23.26
CA GLY A 176 0.21 4.57 21.80
C GLY A 176 -1.12 4.94 21.16
N GLU A 177 -2.20 5.22 21.89
CA GLU A 177 -3.47 5.63 21.25
C GLU A 177 -3.39 7.01 20.59
N THR A 178 -2.62 7.93 21.17
CA THR A 178 -2.33 9.25 20.60
C THR A 178 -0.86 9.62 20.70
N TRP A 179 -0.38 10.42 19.75
CA TRP A 179 1.02 10.84 19.68
C TRP A 179 1.18 12.34 19.47
N THR A 180 2.26 12.89 20.00
CA THR A 180 2.69 14.29 19.79
C THR A 180 4.16 14.32 19.37
N ASN A 181 4.49 15.03 18.30
CA ASN A 181 5.88 15.31 17.93
C ASN A 181 6.49 16.29 18.94
N VAL A 182 7.54 15.87 19.64
CA VAL A 182 8.23 16.60 20.70
C VAL A 182 9.60 17.14 20.27
N GLY A 183 9.88 17.26 18.96
CA GLY A 183 11.07 17.95 18.43
C GLY A 183 12.12 17.03 17.81
N LEU A 184 13.33 17.57 17.61
CA LEU A 184 14.45 16.92 16.88
C LEU A 184 14.18 16.64 15.39
N ARG A 185 13.31 17.43 14.73
CA ARG A 185 12.97 17.27 13.30
C ARG A 185 14.18 17.19 12.36
N GLU A 186 15.22 17.95 12.64
CA GLU A 186 16.41 18.03 11.78
C GLU A 186 17.38 16.86 11.96
N THR A 187 17.19 15.99 12.97
CA THR A 187 18.08 14.83 13.16
C THR A 187 17.88 13.75 12.11
N ARG A 188 16.72 13.72 11.45
CA ARG A 188 16.31 12.79 10.37
C ARG A 188 16.35 11.30 10.70
N HIS A 189 17.44 10.76 11.22
CA HIS A 189 17.58 9.34 11.55
C HIS A 189 17.97 9.20 13.03
N ILE A 190 17.12 8.52 13.79
CA ILE A 190 17.31 8.27 15.23
C ILE A 190 17.61 6.78 15.42
N ALA A 191 18.84 6.47 15.86
CA ALA A 191 19.33 5.09 15.96
C ALA A 191 18.95 4.39 17.27
N LYS A 192 18.77 5.16 18.35
CA LYS A 192 18.42 4.64 19.67
C LYS A 192 17.73 5.73 20.48
N LEU A 193 16.80 5.33 21.34
CA LEU A 193 16.32 6.17 22.42
C LEU A 193 16.19 5.33 23.69
N LEU A 194 16.39 5.96 24.85
CA LEU A 194 16.29 5.33 26.16
C LEU A 194 15.53 6.23 27.11
N ILE A 195 14.50 5.70 27.76
CA ILE A 195 13.78 6.36 28.84
C ILE A 195 14.46 6.02 30.17
N HIS A 196 14.64 7.02 31.03
CA HIS A 196 15.27 6.82 32.33
C HIS A 196 14.46 5.84 33.19
N PRO A 197 15.09 4.84 33.84
CA PRO A 197 14.37 3.69 34.46
C PRO A 197 13.32 4.03 35.52
N THR A 198 13.43 5.20 36.15
CA THR A 198 12.56 5.64 37.25
C THR A 198 11.91 7.00 37.02
N ASN A 199 12.09 7.62 35.84
CA ASN A 199 11.49 8.93 35.54
C ASN A 199 11.26 9.08 34.03
N PRO A 200 9.99 9.03 33.56
CA PRO A 200 9.69 9.08 32.13
C PRO A 200 9.98 10.44 31.48
N ASP A 201 10.23 11.50 32.26
CA ASP A 201 10.55 12.83 31.73
C ASP A 201 12.02 12.97 31.33
N ILE A 202 12.88 12.04 31.73
CA ILE A 202 14.29 12.03 31.34
C ILE A 202 14.48 11.01 30.22
N VAL A 203 14.77 11.50 29.02
CA VAL A 203 14.96 10.66 27.83
C VAL A 203 16.25 11.05 27.13
N TYR A 204 16.98 10.04 26.65
CA TYR A 204 18.19 10.20 25.87
C TYR A 204 17.98 9.69 24.44
N VAL A 205 18.50 10.42 23.46
CA VAL A 205 18.35 10.10 22.04
C VAL A 205 19.73 10.04 21.39
N ALA A 206 20.03 8.93 20.73
CA ALA A 206 21.17 8.77 19.83
C ALA A 206 20.75 9.17 18.41
N ALA A 207 21.09 10.39 18.02
CA ALA A 207 20.81 10.93 16.69
C ALA A 207 22.00 10.67 15.76
N MET A 208 21.71 9.95 14.67
CA MET A 208 22.69 9.73 13.62
C MET A 208 22.86 10.96 12.73
N GLY A 209 21.82 11.80 12.62
CA GLY A 209 21.75 12.93 11.71
C GLY A 209 21.26 12.50 10.33
N ASP A 210 21.18 13.46 9.42
CA ASP A 210 21.04 13.15 7.99
C ASP A 210 22.29 12.39 7.51
N MET A 211 22.14 11.13 7.08
CA MET A 211 23.30 10.31 6.71
C MET A 211 23.85 10.67 5.33
N PHE A 212 23.12 11.41 4.50
CA PHE A 212 23.48 11.74 3.12
C PHE A 212 24.32 13.01 2.97
N GLY A 213 24.88 13.50 4.08
CA GLY A 213 25.83 14.60 4.07
C GLY A 213 26.25 15.06 5.47
N PRO A 214 27.29 15.91 5.55
CA PRO A 214 27.65 16.59 6.78
C PRO A 214 26.49 17.47 7.28
N ASN A 215 26.10 17.34 8.55
CA ASN A 215 25.07 18.16 9.18
C ASN A 215 25.31 18.32 10.69
N PRO A 216 24.84 19.42 11.29
CA PRO A 216 25.08 19.68 12.70
C PRO A 216 24.19 18.85 13.64
N ASP A 217 23.10 18.26 13.17
CA ASP A 217 22.04 17.64 13.99
C ASP A 217 22.35 16.19 14.40
N ARG A 218 23.57 15.97 14.88
CA ARG A 218 24.14 14.67 15.25
C ARG A 218 24.48 14.58 16.73
N GLY A 219 24.60 13.36 17.25
CA GLY A 219 25.13 13.08 18.59
C GLY A 219 24.07 12.66 19.61
N ILE A 220 24.36 12.85 20.90
CA ILE A 220 23.43 12.49 21.98
C ILE A 220 22.64 13.72 22.43
N TYR A 221 21.32 13.60 22.43
CA TYR A 221 20.40 14.59 23.00
C TYR A 221 19.77 14.06 24.28
N ARG A 222 19.45 14.97 25.21
CA ARG A 222 18.75 14.68 26.46
C ARG A 222 17.61 15.67 26.67
N THR A 223 16.46 15.18 27.09
CA THR A 223 15.40 15.98 27.72
C THR A 223 15.30 15.60 29.20
N THR A 224 14.83 16.54 30.02
CA THR A 224 14.49 16.31 31.44
C THR A 224 13.09 16.79 31.79
N ASP A 225 12.31 17.17 30.77
CA ASP A 225 10.94 17.70 30.85
C ASP A 225 10.00 16.93 29.90
N GLY A 226 10.35 15.68 29.60
CA GLY A 226 9.50 14.78 28.82
C GLY A 226 9.36 15.17 27.36
N GLY A 227 10.33 15.90 26.81
CA GLY A 227 10.42 16.27 25.39
C GLY A 227 10.05 17.73 25.08
N GLU A 228 9.71 18.56 26.07
CA GLU A 228 9.44 19.98 25.82
C GLU A 228 10.70 20.72 25.35
N THR A 229 11.87 20.38 25.92
CA THR A 229 13.16 20.89 25.49
C THR A 229 14.22 19.80 25.36
N TRP A 230 15.15 20.01 24.43
CA TRP A 230 16.26 19.08 24.16
C TRP A 230 17.61 19.78 24.26
N GLN A 231 18.54 19.13 24.95
CA GLN A 231 19.94 19.56 25.06
C GLN A 231 20.84 18.56 24.33
N ARG A 232 21.68 19.04 23.41
CA ARG A 232 22.77 18.21 22.86
C ARG A 232 23.89 18.10 23.87
N ILE A 233 24.14 16.88 24.37
CA ILE A 233 25.06 16.60 25.47
C ILE A 233 26.35 15.88 25.04
N LEU A 234 26.41 15.33 23.82
CA LEU A 234 27.63 14.77 23.23
C LEU A 234 27.64 15.00 21.71
N TYR A 235 28.74 15.52 21.16
CA TYR A 235 28.89 15.85 19.74
C TYR A 235 30.36 15.74 19.31
N ARG A 236 30.63 15.21 18.11
CA ARG A 236 32.00 15.02 17.59
C ARG A 236 32.24 15.56 16.18
N GLY A 237 31.25 16.22 15.57
CA GLY A 237 31.39 16.84 14.26
C GLY A 237 30.21 16.53 13.33
N GLU A 238 30.22 17.13 12.15
CA GLU A 238 29.10 17.08 11.20
C GLU A 238 28.98 15.76 10.44
N THR A 239 30.00 14.91 10.48
CA THR A 239 30.01 13.58 9.86
C THR A 239 29.93 12.45 10.89
N THR A 240 29.77 12.76 12.18
CA THR A 240 29.83 11.76 13.25
C THR A 240 28.56 11.77 14.08
N GLY A 241 27.72 10.75 13.87
CA GLY A 241 26.45 10.55 14.55
C GLY A 241 26.54 9.55 15.70
N ALA A 242 25.55 9.57 16.59
CA ALA A 242 25.42 8.55 17.62
C ALA A 242 24.64 7.35 17.05
N VAL A 243 25.19 6.16 17.23
CA VAL A 243 24.67 4.92 16.63
C VAL A 243 24.14 3.93 17.66
N ASP A 244 24.56 4.04 18.91
CA ASP A 244 24.04 3.23 20.01
C ASP A 244 24.27 3.94 21.35
N LEU A 245 23.47 3.58 22.35
CA LEU A 245 23.50 4.13 23.70
C LEU A 245 22.98 3.08 24.68
N THR A 246 23.65 2.97 25.83
CA THR A 246 23.22 2.09 26.93
C THR A 246 23.29 2.83 28.27
N ILE A 247 22.37 2.51 29.17
CA ILE A 247 22.23 3.07 30.52
C ILE A 247 22.32 1.94 31.54
N ASP A 248 23.03 2.17 32.64
CA ASP A 248 23.03 1.26 33.78
C ASP A 248 21.70 1.40 34.55
N PRO A 249 20.81 0.38 34.56
CA PRO A 249 19.52 0.50 35.23
C PRO A 249 19.64 0.55 36.75
N ALA A 250 20.76 0.07 37.33
CA ALA A 250 21.01 0.14 38.78
C ALA A 250 21.61 1.49 39.20
N ASN A 251 22.26 2.21 38.29
CA ASN A 251 22.81 3.55 38.51
C ASN A 251 22.68 4.40 37.23
N PRO A 252 21.50 5.00 36.98
CA PRO A 252 21.20 5.65 35.70
C PRO A 252 21.97 6.96 35.44
N ARG A 253 22.91 7.33 36.32
CA ARG A 253 23.93 8.34 36.03
C ARG A 253 25.05 7.81 35.12
N VAL A 254 25.19 6.50 34.99
CA VAL A 254 26.20 5.86 34.14
C VAL A 254 25.58 5.50 32.79
N LEU A 255 26.11 6.11 31.74
CA LEU A 255 25.77 5.79 30.35
C LEU A 255 27.05 5.58 29.54
N ILE A 256 26.95 4.76 28.50
CA ILE A 256 27.99 4.62 27.49
C ILE A 256 27.36 4.84 26.12
N ALA A 257 27.92 5.76 25.35
CA ALA A 257 27.49 6.14 24.01
C ALA A 257 28.52 5.69 22.97
N ALA A 258 28.02 5.17 21.84
CA ALA A 258 28.80 4.87 20.65
C ALA A 258 28.52 5.90 19.56
N LEU A 259 29.57 6.53 19.05
CA LEU A 259 29.50 7.45 17.92
C LEU A 259 30.25 6.85 16.73
N ASN A 260 29.68 6.97 15.54
CA ASN A 260 30.28 6.51 14.28
C ASN A 260 30.43 7.68 13.30
N HIS A 261 31.62 7.80 12.71
CA HIS A 261 31.82 8.59 11.50
C HIS A 261 31.09 7.90 10.36
N HIS A 262 30.10 8.57 9.76
CA HIS A 262 29.35 8.03 8.64
C HIS A 262 28.77 9.10 7.72
N VAL A 263 29.06 8.95 6.44
CA VAL A 263 28.43 9.69 5.34
C VAL A 263 28.11 8.72 4.21
N THR A 264 26.89 8.78 3.69
CA THR A 264 26.45 8.02 2.52
C THR A 264 26.43 8.96 1.31
N TYR A 265 26.95 8.48 0.19
CA TYR A 265 26.90 9.14 -1.12
C TYR A 265 26.16 8.24 -2.12
N PRO A 266 25.74 8.76 -3.29
CA PRO A 266 25.14 7.94 -4.35
C PRO A 266 26.01 6.78 -4.85
N TRP A 267 27.33 6.85 -4.69
CA TRP A 267 28.30 5.86 -5.20
C TRP A 267 29.15 5.19 -4.11
N ASP A 268 29.06 5.63 -2.85
CA ASP A 268 29.97 5.20 -1.78
C ASP A 268 29.32 5.39 -0.40
N GLU A 269 29.90 4.78 0.62
CA GLU A 269 29.71 5.12 2.01
C GLU A 269 31.06 5.20 2.74
N GLU A 270 31.21 6.21 3.59
CA GLU A 270 32.36 6.34 4.47
C GLU A 270 31.98 5.81 5.87
N SER A 271 32.23 4.54 6.18
CA SER A 271 32.00 4.00 7.53
C SER A 271 33.29 3.96 8.35
N GLY A 272 33.25 4.59 9.52
CA GLY A 272 34.35 4.60 10.48
C GLY A 272 35.43 5.63 10.20
N GLY A 273 36.08 6.09 11.26
CA GLY A 273 37.02 7.19 11.16
C GLY A 273 37.59 7.67 12.50
N PRO A 274 38.49 8.66 12.49
CA PRO A 274 39.17 9.14 13.69
C PRO A 274 38.24 9.83 14.70
N THR A 275 37.01 10.17 14.29
CA THR A 275 35.99 10.78 15.13
C THR A 275 35.01 9.76 15.73
N SER A 276 35.00 8.52 15.25
CA SER A 276 34.28 7.40 15.87
C SER A 276 34.83 7.11 17.26
N GLY A 277 33.99 6.64 18.18
CA GLY A 277 34.41 6.47 19.57
C GLY A 277 33.37 5.92 20.53
N LEU A 278 33.87 5.47 21.68
CA LEU A 278 33.08 5.15 22.87
C LEU A 278 33.28 6.22 23.93
N PHE A 279 32.17 6.67 24.51
CA PHE A 279 32.16 7.74 25.51
C PHE A 279 31.39 7.29 26.73
N LYS A 280 31.94 7.52 27.93
CA LYS A 280 31.29 7.18 29.19
C LYS A 280 31.00 8.42 30.01
N THR A 281 29.80 8.49 30.58
CA THR A 281 29.44 9.46 31.62
C THR A 281 29.16 8.73 32.94
N THR A 282 29.31 9.44 34.05
CA THR A 282 28.93 8.97 35.39
C THR A 282 28.07 9.99 36.16
N ASP A 283 27.65 11.06 35.47
CA ASP A 283 26.86 12.18 35.99
C ASP A 283 25.58 12.44 35.18
N GLY A 284 25.09 11.44 34.43
CA GLY A 284 23.86 11.56 33.64
C GLY A 284 24.04 12.36 32.35
N GLY A 285 25.27 12.44 31.83
CA GLY A 285 25.58 13.04 30.53
C GLY A 285 25.99 14.51 30.58
N ASP A 286 26.17 15.09 31.76
CA ASP A 286 26.69 16.46 31.90
C ASP A 286 28.16 16.54 31.50
N THR A 287 28.93 15.48 31.78
CA THR A 287 30.31 15.30 31.29
C THR A 287 30.56 13.91 30.72
N TRP A 288 31.46 13.83 29.74
CA TRP A 288 31.81 12.60 29.04
C TRP A 288 33.33 12.37 29.02
N THR A 289 33.73 11.14 29.28
CA THR A 289 35.11 10.65 29.14
C THR A 289 35.22 9.82 27.87
N ASP A 290 36.18 10.16 27.01
CA ASP A 290 36.53 9.35 25.84
C ASP A 290 37.26 8.08 26.32
N ILE A 291 36.63 6.92 26.11
CA ILE A 291 37.16 5.59 26.50
C ILE A 291 37.57 4.75 25.28
N THR A 292 37.60 5.37 24.10
CA THR A 292 37.85 4.74 22.80
C THR A 292 39.18 3.98 22.75
N ARG A 293 40.18 4.44 23.52
CA ARG A 293 41.55 3.90 23.55
C ARG A 293 41.95 3.36 24.92
N ASN A 294 40.98 2.97 25.74
CA ASN A 294 41.28 2.31 27.01
C ASN A 294 42.06 0.99 26.78
N PRO A 295 42.84 0.53 27.77
CA PRO A 295 43.65 -0.68 27.62
C PRO A 295 42.82 -1.89 27.14
N GLY A 296 43.29 -2.51 26.06
CA GLY A 296 42.65 -3.69 25.44
C GLY A 296 41.66 -3.40 24.31
N MET A 297 41.35 -2.14 24.03
CA MET A 297 40.57 -1.72 22.85
C MET A 297 41.44 -1.70 21.57
N PRO A 298 40.83 -1.69 20.36
CA PRO A 298 41.54 -1.49 19.11
C PRO A 298 42.43 -0.23 19.10
N GLY A 299 43.63 -0.38 18.56
CA GLY A 299 44.63 0.68 18.45
C GLY A 299 44.44 1.58 17.22
N GLY A 300 43.80 1.06 16.16
CA GLY A 300 43.59 1.76 14.89
C GLY A 300 42.20 2.40 14.73
N LEU A 301 41.74 2.54 13.49
CA LEU A 301 40.41 3.09 13.17
C LEU A 301 39.30 2.16 13.64
N ILE A 302 38.20 2.75 14.08
CA ILE A 302 37.00 2.02 14.50
C ILE A 302 35.78 2.61 13.79
N GLY A 303 34.80 1.74 13.53
CA GLY A 303 33.56 2.05 12.82
C GLY A 303 32.33 1.89 13.69
N LYS A 304 31.30 1.20 13.19
CA LYS A 304 30.06 0.95 13.93
C LYS A 304 30.32 0.09 15.17
N ILE A 305 29.75 0.53 16.30
CA ILE A 305 29.84 -0.14 17.59
C ILE A 305 28.44 -0.37 18.16
N GLY A 306 28.12 -1.62 18.46
CA GLY A 306 27.03 -1.96 19.39
C GLY A 306 27.55 -2.01 20.82
N ILE A 307 26.80 -1.52 21.80
CA ILE A 307 27.23 -1.44 23.20
C ILE A 307 26.10 -1.84 24.17
N SER A 308 26.42 -2.67 25.16
CA SER A 308 25.45 -3.10 26.17
C SER A 308 26.09 -3.25 27.56
N ILE A 309 25.62 -2.46 28.53
CA ILE A 309 25.90 -2.69 29.95
C ILE A 309 24.99 -3.84 30.41
N SER A 310 25.55 -4.85 31.08
CA SER A 310 24.74 -5.95 31.63
C SER A 310 23.87 -5.45 32.78
N PRO A 311 22.52 -5.54 32.69
CA PRO A 311 21.64 -5.19 33.80
C PRO A 311 21.85 -6.09 35.03
N ALA A 312 22.30 -7.34 34.81
CA ALA A 312 22.58 -8.29 35.88
C ALA A 312 23.85 -7.96 36.68
N ARG A 313 24.80 -7.22 36.08
CA ARG A 313 26.03 -6.75 36.73
C ARG A 313 26.58 -5.53 36.01
N SER A 314 26.39 -4.34 36.59
CA SER A 314 26.80 -3.06 36.01
C SER A 314 28.30 -2.91 35.69
N SER A 315 29.18 -3.70 36.31
CA SER A 315 30.61 -3.70 35.97
C SER A 315 30.92 -4.43 34.66
N ARG A 316 29.99 -5.25 34.15
CA ARG A 316 30.15 -5.95 32.90
C ARG A 316 29.56 -5.18 31.73
N VAL A 317 30.38 -4.98 30.71
CA VAL A 317 30.01 -4.28 29.47
C VAL A 317 30.47 -5.11 28.27
N TYR A 318 29.60 -5.25 27.28
CA TYR A 318 29.87 -5.89 26.01
C TYR A 318 29.88 -4.85 24.90
N ALA A 319 30.87 -4.92 24.01
CA ALA A 319 30.95 -4.09 22.81
C ALA A 319 31.16 -4.97 21.57
N PHE A 320 30.44 -4.69 20.49
CA PHE A 320 30.62 -5.34 19.19
C PHE A 320 31.15 -4.32 18.20
N ILE A 321 32.41 -4.46 17.79
CA ILE A 321 33.20 -3.35 17.23
C ILE A 321 33.69 -3.69 15.83
N GLU A 322 33.34 -2.86 14.86
CA GLU A 322 34.06 -2.72 13.59
C GLU A 322 35.39 -2.00 13.83
N ALA A 323 36.51 -2.61 13.42
CA ALA A 323 37.83 -2.02 13.53
C ALA A 323 38.78 -2.52 12.44
N ASP A 324 39.77 -1.70 12.10
CA ASP A 324 40.80 -2.02 11.12
C ASP A 324 41.81 -3.06 11.64
N ALA A 325 42.82 -3.37 10.82
CA ALA A 325 43.97 -4.21 11.17
C ALA A 325 43.63 -5.60 11.75
N GLY A 326 42.42 -6.10 11.50
CA GLY A 326 41.94 -7.36 12.09
C GLY A 326 41.72 -7.26 13.60
N GLU A 327 41.36 -6.09 14.12
CA GLU A 327 40.95 -5.88 15.52
C GLU A 327 39.42 -5.83 15.70
N GLY A 328 38.65 -6.04 14.63
CA GLY A 328 37.19 -6.14 14.71
C GLY A 328 36.73 -7.40 15.45
N GLY A 329 35.71 -7.28 16.30
CA GLY A 329 35.20 -8.39 17.10
C GLY A 329 34.40 -7.96 18.33
N ILE A 330 34.23 -8.90 19.26
CA ILE A 330 33.48 -8.71 20.51
C ILE A 330 34.45 -8.52 21.66
N TYR A 331 34.23 -7.43 22.38
CA TYR A 331 35.03 -6.98 23.51
C TYR A 331 34.20 -7.00 24.78
N VAL A 332 34.82 -7.44 25.88
CA VAL A 332 34.19 -7.51 27.20
C VAL A 332 35.04 -6.76 28.21
N SER A 333 34.37 -5.98 29.05
CA SER A 333 34.93 -5.36 30.24
C SER A 333 34.23 -5.90 31.47
N ASP A 334 34.98 -6.12 32.56
CA ASP A 334 34.46 -6.57 33.86
C ASP A 334 34.63 -5.51 34.98
N ASP A 335 35.18 -4.34 34.64
CA ASP A 335 35.50 -3.23 35.54
C ASP A 335 34.84 -1.91 35.12
N GLY A 336 33.69 -2.00 34.46
CA GLY A 336 32.88 -0.87 34.03
C GLY A 336 33.51 -0.08 32.89
N ALA A 337 34.03 -0.77 31.87
CA ALA A 337 34.67 -0.18 30.68
C ALA A 337 36.01 0.50 30.93
N SER A 338 36.71 0.17 32.03
CA SER A 338 38.05 0.72 32.32
C SER A 338 39.15 -0.06 31.60
N THR A 339 39.03 -1.38 31.54
CA THR A 339 39.87 -2.28 30.73
C THR A 339 39.01 -3.25 29.94
N TRP A 340 39.51 -3.68 28.78
CA TRP A 340 38.79 -4.52 27.82
C TRP A 340 39.60 -5.74 27.43
N GLN A 341 38.89 -6.80 27.01
CA GLN A 341 39.45 -7.98 26.40
C GLN A 341 38.62 -8.37 25.19
N MET A 342 39.26 -8.60 24.04
CA MET A 342 38.61 -9.26 22.90
C MET A 342 38.34 -10.73 23.26
N THR A 343 37.08 -11.14 23.29
CA THR A 343 36.65 -12.49 23.67
C THR A 343 36.28 -13.34 22.47
N HIS A 344 35.87 -12.72 21.37
CA HIS A 344 35.49 -13.41 20.14
C HIS A 344 35.86 -12.58 18.92
N GLN A 345 36.35 -13.26 17.89
CA GLN A 345 36.62 -12.69 16.58
C GLN A 345 36.23 -13.72 15.52
N ASP A 346 35.29 -13.35 14.67
CA ASP A 346 34.84 -14.16 13.54
C ASP A 346 34.45 -13.22 12.39
N PRO A 347 35.25 -13.15 11.30
CA PRO A 347 34.93 -12.34 10.15
C PRO A 347 33.55 -12.61 9.54
N GLY A 348 33.04 -13.86 9.60
CA GLY A 348 31.70 -14.20 9.08
C GLY A 348 30.54 -13.67 9.92
N LYS A 349 30.84 -13.05 11.08
CA LYS A 349 29.87 -12.31 11.90
C LYS A 349 30.07 -10.80 11.80
N MET A 350 31.04 -10.32 11.03
CA MET A 350 31.38 -8.90 10.86
C MET A 350 31.01 -8.38 9.47
N GLU A 351 30.16 -9.11 8.73
CA GLU A 351 29.71 -8.70 7.40
C GLU A 351 28.73 -7.52 7.50
N ILE A 352 29.00 -6.46 6.72
CA ILE A 352 28.17 -5.24 6.64
C ILE A 352 27.92 -4.63 8.05
N PRO A 353 28.99 -4.30 8.80
CA PRO A 353 28.91 -3.94 10.22
C PRO A 353 28.11 -2.66 10.49
N ASN A 354 28.10 -1.73 9.53
CA ASN A 354 27.29 -0.52 9.51
C ASN A 354 25.77 -0.80 9.66
N SER A 355 25.32 -2.01 9.31
CA SER A 355 23.92 -2.44 9.43
C SER A 355 23.65 -3.45 10.57
N TYR A 356 24.59 -4.33 10.93
CA TYR A 356 24.28 -5.51 11.77
C TYR A 356 25.10 -5.67 13.06
N ASN A 357 25.92 -4.69 13.46
CA ASN A 357 26.67 -4.75 14.72
C ASN A 357 25.82 -4.42 15.97
N HIS A 358 24.74 -5.16 16.22
CA HIS A 358 23.92 -5.02 17.42
C HIS A 358 24.28 -6.06 18.48
N ILE A 359 24.23 -5.65 19.76
CA ILE A 359 24.53 -6.51 20.91
C ILE A 359 23.59 -6.21 22.08
N THR A 360 23.06 -7.24 22.73
CA THR A 360 22.13 -7.10 23.87
C THR A 360 22.50 -8.07 24.98
N ALA A 361 22.86 -7.55 26.14
CA ALA A 361 23.15 -8.34 27.33
C ALA A 361 21.86 -8.89 27.96
N HIS A 362 21.91 -10.11 28.48
CA HIS A 362 20.80 -10.71 29.21
C HIS A 362 20.56 -9.96 30.53
N PRO A 363 19.30 -9.66 30.90
CA PRO A 363 19.02 -8.78 32.02
C PRO A 363 19.22 -9.42 33.40
N GLN A 364 19.25 -10.75 33.48
CA GLN A 364 19.35 -11.49 34.75
C GLN A 364 20.58 -12.41 34.85
N ASP A 365 21.39 -12.50 33.80
CA ASP A 365 22.59 -13.33 33.77
C ASP A 365 23.72 -12.55 33.10
N PRO A 366 24.82 -12.21 33.82
CA PRO A 366 25.87 -11.39 33.25
C PRO A 366 26.78 -12.13 32.27
N ASP A 367 26.71 -13.46 32.16
CA ASP A 367 27.50 -14.25 31.20
C ASP A 367 26.73 -14.52 29.88
N VAL A 368 25.44 -14.17 29.82
CA VAL A 368 24.62 -14.36 28.62
C VAL A 368 24.50 -13.07 27.80
N VAL A 369 24.75 -13.15 26.49
CA VAL A 369 24.68 -12.02 25.56
C VAL A 369 24.24 -12.48 24.16
N TYR A 370 23.47 -11.64 23.47
CA TYR A 370 23.01 -11.87 22.10
C TYR A 370 23.65 -10.88 21.13
N ILE A 371 23.95 -11.34 19.92
CA ILE A 371 24.42 -10.51 18.80
C ILE A 371 23.57 -10.77 17.56
N LEU A 372 23.46 -9.75 16.70
CA LEU A 372 22.59 -9.76 15.51
C LEU A 372 23.34 -9.54 14.18
N PRO A 373 24.41 -10.31 13.85
CA PRO A 373 25.02 -10.20 12.52
C PRO A 373 24.03 -10.61 11.41
N ILE A 374 24.34 -10.25 10.15
CA ILE A 374 23.54 -10.66 8.99
C ILE A 374 23.32 -12.18 8.91
N SER A 375 24.29 -12.97 9.40
CA SER A 375 24.25 -14.43 9.38
C SER A 375 23.27 -15.07 10.39
N GLY A 376 22.59 -14.28 11.23
CA GLY A 376 21.50 -14.72 12.09
C GLY A 376 21.54 -14.18 13.53
N LEU A 377 20.59 -14.63 14.35
CA LEU A 377 20.56 -14.37 15.79
C LEU A 377 21.49 -15.36 16.52
N PHE A 378 22.47 -14.87 17.26
CA PHE A 378 23.39 -15.71 18.04
C PHE A 378 23.36 -15.38 19.52
N GLN A 379 23.54 -16.40 20.36
CA GLN A 379 23.65 -16.30 21.81
C GLN A 379 25.00 -16.83 22.27
N SER A 380 25.61 -16.15 23.23
CA SER A 380 26.69 -16.67 24.06
C SER A 380 26.19 -16.85 25.50
N THR A 381 26.65 -17.90 26.17
CA THR A 381 26.38 -18.19 27.59
C THR A 381 27.65 -18.23 28.45
N ASP A 382 28.79 -17.88 27.86
CA ASP A 382 30.13 -17.98 28.47
C ASP A 382 30.87 -16.64 28.49
N GLY A 383 30.12 -15.54 28.53
CA GLY A 383 30.63 -14.18 28.57
C GLY A 383 31.18 -13.72 27.21
N GLY A 384 30.53 -14.09 26.12
CA GLY A 384 30.86 -13.64 24.77
C GLY A 384 32.08 -14.33 24.15
N ARG A 385 32.42 -15.56 24.53
CA ARG A 385 33.56 -16.31 23.97
C ARG A 385 33.13 -17.25 22.85
N THR A 386 32.04 -17.97 23.06
CA THR A 386 31.43 -18.85 22.07
C THR A 386 30.00 -18.43 21.77
N PHE A 387 29.57 -18.57 20.52
CA PHE A 387 28.27 -18.13 20.02
C PHE A 387 27.56 -19.26 19.28
N GLU A 388 26.33 -19.54 19.67
CA GLU A 388 25.46 -20.54 19.05
C GLU A 388 24.27 -19.86 18.39
N SER A 389 23.96 -20.28 17.15
CA SER A 389 22.81 -19.79 16.41
C SER A 389 21.53 -20.18 17.13
N GLN A 390 20.60 -19.23 17.25
CA GLN A 390 19.30 -19.42 17.86
C GLN A 390 18.25 -19.61 16.78
N ARG A 391 17.25 -20.45 17.09
CA ARG A 391 16.07 -20.56 16.24
C ARG A 391 15.34 -19.22 16.22
N ASN A 392 14.97 -18.76 15.03
CA ASN A 392 14.14 -17.59 14.81
C ASN A 392 13.32 -17.81 13.52
N GLU A 393 12.18 -17.12 13.39
CA GLU A 393 11.34 -17.15 12.18
C GLU A 393 11.71 -16.00 11.20
N ASN A 394 12.53 -15.05 11.65
CA ASN A 394 13.01 -13.87 10.94
C ASN A 394 14.44 -14.06 10.39
N TRP A 395 14.87 -13.14 9.54
CA TRP A 395 16.22 -13.03 8.98
C TRP A 395 16.66 -11.56 9.02
N ASP A 396 17.95 -11.30 8.77
CA ASP A 396 18.54 -9.95 8.78
C ASP A 396 18.10 -9.14 10.01
N HIS A 397 18.57 -9.58 11.17
CA HIS A 397 18.07 -9.10 12.46
C HIS A 397 18.64 -7.72 12.81
N HIS A 398 17.76 -6.76 13.16
CA HIS A 398 18.15 -5.37 13.47
C HIS A 398 17.80 -4.95 14.90
N ALA A 399 16.80 -5.58 15.51
CA ALA A 399 16.27 -5.15 16.79
C ALA A 399 15.98 -6.33 17.71
N PHE A 400 16.32 -6.18 18.99
CA PHE A 400 16.10 -7.21 20.00
C PHE A 400 15.79 -6.60 21.35
N TRP A 401 14.75 -7.11 22.01
CA TRP A 401 14.40 -6.75 23.37
C TRP A 401 14.14 -8.00 24.19
N ILE A 402 14.69 -8.01 25.40
CA ILE A 402 14.53 -9.07 26.40
C ILE A 402 13.88 -8.43 27.60
N ASP A 403 12.78 -9.01 28.06
CA ASP A 403 12.09 -8.52 29.25
C ASP A 403 13.01 -8.62 30.50
N PRO A 404 13.23 -7.51 31.22
CA PRO A 404 14.04 -7.52 32.44
C PRO A 404 13.42 -8.35 33.58
N ASN A 405 12.10 -8.54 33.59
CA ASN A 405 11.37 -9.24 34.65
C ASN A 405 11.22 -10.75 34.37
N ASP A 406 10.97 -11.14 33.12
CA ASP A 406 10.95 -12.55 32.66
C ASP A 406 11.71 -12.71 31.34
N PRO A 407 13.02 -13.06 31.36
CA PRO A 407 13.84 -13.10 30.15
C PRO A 407 13.41 -14.13 29.11
N ARG A 408 12.45 -15.00 29.40
CA ARG A 408 11.84 -15.89 28.40
C ARG A 408 10.94 -15.13 27.43
N ARG A 409 10.56 -13.90 27.78
CA ARG A 409 9.76 -13.00 26.97
C ARG A 409 10.67 -12.10 26.16
N MET A 410 10.62 -12.23 24.84
CA MET A 410 11.47 -11.46 23.92
C MET A 410 10.70 -11.05 22.67
N ILE A 411 11.18 -10.00 22.01
CA ILE A 411 10.75 -9.62 20.66
C ILE A 411 11.99 -9.36 19.80
N ASN A 412 11.95 -9.83 18.55
CA ASN A 412 12.98 -9.62 17.55
C ASN A 412 12.40 -8.98 16.29
N GLY A 413 13.09 -7.96 15.78
CA GLY A 413 12.83 -7.32 14.49
C GLY A 413 13.94 -7.62 13.48
N GLY A 414 13.57 -7.73 12.22
CA GLY A 414 14.43 -7.99 11.08
C GLY A 414 13.71 -7.69 9.76
N ASP A 415 14.26 -8.10 8.62
CA ASP A 415 13.73 -7.73 7.30
C ASP A 415 12.40 -8.44 6.94
N GLY A 416 12.02 -9.48 7.70
CA GLY A 416 10.76 -10.20 7.55
C GLY A 416 9.62 -9.74 8.47
N GLY A 417 9.84 -8.78 9.37
CA GLY A 417 8.83 -8.29 10.33
C GLY A 417 9.27 -8.36 11.79
N ALA A 418 8.32 -8.44 12.71
CA ALA A 418 8.57 -8.65 14.14
C ALA A 418 8.03 -10.00 14.64
N ALA A 419 8.83 -10.71 15.44
CA ALA A 419 8.44 -11.99 16.04
C ALA A 419 8.61 -11.95 17.56
N VAL A 420 7.61 -12.48 18.28
CA VAL A 420 7.56 -12.55 19.76
C VAL A 420 7.74 -13.98 20.22
N THR A 421 8.47 -14.17 21.33
CA THR A 421 8.55 -15.44 22.05
C THR A 421 8.19 -15.24 23.52
N LEU A 422 7.51 -16.24 24.10
CA LEU A 422 7.17 -16.31 25.53
C LEU A 422 7.87 -17.48 26.24
N ASN A 423 8.69 -18.25 25.52
CA ASN A 423 9.37 -19.46 26.01
C ASN A 423 10.87 -19.45 25.71
N GLY A 424 11.48 -18.27 25.65
CA GLY A 424 12.93 -18.11 25.50
C GLY A 424 13.46 -18.54 24.14
N GLY A 425 12.65 -18.43 23.09
CA GLY A 425 13.06 -18.71 21.70
C GLY A 425 12.80 -20.14 21.22
N GLU A 426 12.17 -21.02 22.01
CA GLU A 426 11.76 -22.36 21.54
C GLU A 426 10.73 -22.28 20.39
N SER A 427 9.85 -21.26 20.44
CA SER A 427 8.91 -20.90 19.37
C SER A 427 8.71 -19.39 19.30
N TRP A 428 8.39 -18.90 18.10
CA TRP A 428 8.13 -17.48 17.82
C TRP A 428 6.78 -17.29 17.11
N SER A 429 6.19 -16.10 17.24
CA SER A 429 4.97 -15.69 16.53
C SER A 429 5.19 -15.56 15.02
N SER A 430 4.11 -15.58 14.24
CA SER A 430 4.15 -15.49 12.78
C SER A 430 4.62 -14.11 12.28
N LEU A 431 5.29 -14.10 11.13
CA LEU A 431 5.58 -12.91 10.32
C LEU A 431 4.52 -12.64 9.24
N TYR A 432 3.62 -13.61 9.02
CA TYR A 432 2.63 -13.65 7.95
C TYR A 432 1.26 -13.10 8.38
N ASN A 433 1.26 -12.14 9.30
CA ASN A 433 0.09 -11.43 9.81
C ASN A 433 0.31 -9.90 9.91
N GLN A 434 1.38 -9.38 9.29
CA GLN A 434 1.81 -7.98 9.37
C GLN A 434 1.64 -7.33 7.99
N PRO A 435 0.78 -6.31 7.81
CA PRO A 435 0.57 -5.67 6.51
C PRO A 435 1.62 -4.58 6.25
N THR A 436 2.91 -4.96 6.32
CA THR A 436 4.07 -4.05 6.23
C THR A 436 5.03 -4.38 5.10
N ALA A 437 4.58 -5.08 4.06
CA ALA A 437 5.43 -5.46 2.94
C ALA A 437 6.08 -4.24 2.25
N ASP A 438 7.40 -4.31 2.13
CA ASP A 438 8.28 -3.32 1.47
C ASP A 438 8.38 -3.58 -0.04
N LEU A 439 7.42 -3.08 -0.80
CA LEU A 439 7.34 -3.34 -2.24
C LEU A 439 8.17 -2.33 -3.04
N LEU A 440 9.01 -2.86 -3.93
CA LEU A 440 9.95 -2.08 -4.75
C LEU A 440 9.49 -1.92 -6.21
N SER A 441 8.56 -2.76 -6.66
CA SER A 441 8.11 -2.79 -8.06
C SER A 441 6.62 -3.13 -8.16
N LEU A 442 6.04 -2.80 -9.32
CA LEU A 442 4.63 -3.02 -9.62
C LEU A 442 4.47 -3.39 -11.11
N ALA A 443 3.79 -4.49 -11.37
CA ALA A 443 3.27 -4.85 -12.69
C ALA A 443 1.88 -5.47 -12.56
N VAL A 444 1.12 -5.46 -13.65
CA VAL A 444 -0.19 -6.10 -13.75
C VAL A 444 -0.33 -6.86 -15.06
N ASP A 445 -1.17 -7.89 -15.09
CA ASP A 445 -1.58 -8.57 -16.33
C ASP A 445 -3.00 -8.13 -16.78
N ASP A 446 -3.48 -8.70 -17.89
CA ASP A 446 -4.80 -8.43 -18.47
C ASP A 446 -5.79 -9.57 -18.23
N GLN A 447 -5.54 -10.43 -17.24
CA GLN A 447 -6.51 -11.44 -16.83
C GLN A 447 -7.74 -10.77 -16.18
N GLU A 448 -8.84 -11.52 -16.04
CA GLU A 448 -10.04 -11.05 -15.35
C GLU A 448 -10.47 -12.08 -14.30
N PRO A 449 -10.28 -11.79 -12.98
CA PRO A 449 -9.61 -10.61 -12.44
C PRO A 449 -8.11 -10.57 -12.74
N TYR A 450 -7.56 -9.36 -12.90
CA TYR A 450 -6.13 -9.18 -13.16
C TYR A 450 -5.30 -9.48 -11.91
N TRP A 451 -4.05 -9.87 -12.13
CA TRP A 451 -3.07 -10.09 -11.06
C TRP A 451 -2.12 -8.91 -10.95
N ILE A 452 -1.68 -8.66 -9.72
CA ILE A 452 -0.72 -7.64 -9.33
C ILE A 452 0.57 -8.36 -8.93
N TYR A 453 1.70 -7.87 -9.40
CA TYR A 453 3.01 -8.45 -9.22
C TYR A 453 3.98 -7.41 -8.64
N GLY A 454 4.91 -7.84 -7.79
CA GLY A 454 6.00 -6.99 -7.36
C GLY A 454 7.04 -7.72 -6.51
N ALA A 455 8.21 -7.12 -6.40
CA ALA A 455 9.29 -7.56 -5.52
C ALA A 455 9.13 -6.94 -4.13
N GLN A 456 9.23 -7.78 -3.11
CA GLN A 456 9.38 -7.32 -1.73
C GLN A 456 10.85 -7.43 -1.32
N ASN A 457 11.34 -6.42 -0.60
CA ASN A 457 12.66 -6.45 0.00
C ASN A 457 12.84 -7.70 0.90
N ASP A 458 13.93 -8.45 0.71
CA ASP A 458 14.32 -9.71 1.40
C ASP A 458 13.29 -10.83 1.42
N ASN A 459 12.25 -10.72 0.59
CA ASN A 459 11.08 -11.59 0.62
C ASN A 459 10.68 -12.14 -0.75
N GLY A 460 11.44 -11.81 -1.80
CA GLY A 460 11.22 -12.28 -3.17
C GLY A 460 10.06 -11.60 -3.88
N HIS A 461 9.74 -12.08 -5.08
CA HIS A 461 8.60 -11.60 -5.87
C HIS A 461 7.31 -12.31 -5.45
N ILE A 462 6.20 -11.57 -5.48
CA ILE A 462 4.87 -12.06 -5.15
C ILE A 462 3.86 -11.67 -6.25
N ALA A 463 2.86 -12.52 -6.47
CA ALA A 463 1.70 -12.23 -7.28
C ALA A 463 0.42 -12.42 -6.47
N ILE A 464 -0.51 -11.47 -6.57
CA ILE A 464 -1.81 -11.48 -5.87
C ILE A 464 -2.94 -11.08 -6.83
N PRO A 465 -4.14 -11.70 -6.79
CA PRO A 465 -5.24 -11.27 -7.62
C PRO A 465 -5.86 -9.97 -7.09
N SER A 466 -6.38 -9.10 -7.97
CA SER A 466 -7.06 -7.85 -7.58
C SER A 466 -8.35 -8.08 -6.78
N ARG A 467 -8.99 -9.25 -7.00
CA ARG A 467 -10.16 -9.75 -6.28
C ARG A 467 -10.27 -11.28 -6.35
N THR A 468 -11.04 -11.86 -5.43
CA THR A 468 -11.34 -13.30 -5.33
C THR A 468 -12.85 -13.54 -5.18
N LEU A 469 -13.29 -14.79 -5.38
CA LEU A 469 -14.67 -15.19 -5.09
C LEU A 469 -14.90 -15.50 -3.60
N ASP A 470 -13.82 -15.61 -2.83
CA ASP A 470 -13.79 -15.90 -1.40
C ASP A 470 -14.22 -14.66 -0.57
N SER A 471 -14.20 -14.78 0.76
CA SER A 471 -14.54 -13.69 1.66
C SER A 471 -13.52 -12.54 1.66
N GLY A 472 -12.29 -12.80 1.22
CA GLY A 472 -11.22 -11.83 1.05
C GLY A 472 -10.04 -12.41 0.26
N ILE A 473 -8.94 -11.65 0.21
CA ILE A 473 -7.69 -12.00 -0.47
C ILE A 473 -6.67 -12.42 0.60
N GLY A 474 -6.70 -13.70 0.99
CA GLY A 474 -5.79 -14.28 1.97
C GLY A 474 -4.63 -15.07 1.36
N TRP A 475 -3.76 -15.62 2.22
CA TRP A 475 -2.55 -16.37 1.85
C TRP A 475 -2.72 -17.51 0.84
N SER A 476 -3.91 -18.12 0.75
CA SER A 476 -4.22 -19.14 -0.25
C SER A 476 -4.23 -18.61 -1.70
N HIS A 477 -4.25 -17.29 -1.88
CA HIS A 477 -4.27 -16.62 -3.18
C HIS A 477 -2.91 -16.02 -3.57
N TYR A 478 -1.99 -15.91 -2.62
CA TYR A 478 -0.67 -15.35 -2.87
C TYR A 478 0.23 -16.39 -3.53
N VAL A 479 0.89 -16.00 -4.62
CA VAL A 479 1.80 -16.87 -5.37
C VAL A 479 3.22 -16.32 -5.28
N PRO A 480 4.15 -17.00 -4.60
CA PRO A 480 5.56 -16.63 -4.66
C PRO A 480 6.09 -16.92 -6.08
N LEU A 481 6.89 -16.01 -6.60
CA LEU A 481 7.54 -16.17 -7.90
C LEU A 481 9.02 -16.54 -7.71
N PRO A 482 9.59 -17.39 -8.56
CA PRO A 482 10.95 -17.91 -8.39
C PRO A 482 12.02 -16.91 -8.85
N ALA A 483 12.04 -15.73 -8.26
CA ALA A 483 13.11 -14.74 -8.34
C ALA A 483 13.45 -14.27 -6.92
N GLY A 484 14.69 -13.84 -6.71
CA GLY A 484 15.10 -13.25 -5.43
C GLY A 484 14.49 -11.86 -5.23
N GLU A 485 15.15 -11.00 -4.48
CA GLU A 485 14.61 -9.74 -4.00
C GLU A 485 14.98 -8.54 -4.90
N GLY A 486 14.44 -7.36 -4.59
CA GLY A 486 15.02 -6.10 -5.06
C GLY A 486 14.65 -5.64 -6.46
N GLY A 487 14.25 -6.53 -7.38
CA GLY A 487 14.13 -6.22 -8.81
C GLY A 487 12.76 -5.72 -9.30
N GLN A 488 12.73 -5.28 -10.56
CA GLN A 488 11.48 -5.01 -11.28
C GLN A 488 10.87 -6.29 -11.88
N THR A 489 9.57 -6.24 -12.18
CA THR A 489 8.79 -7.34 -12.75
C THR A 489 8.16 -6.88 -14.05
N ALA A 490 8.16 -7.74 -15.07
CA ALA A 490 7.35 -7.60 -16.27
C ALA A 490 6.54 -8.89 -16.48
N VAL A 491 5.31 -8.77 -16.95
CA VAL A 491 4.42 -9.92 -17.13
C VAL A 491 3.73 -9.83 -18.49
N LYS A 492 3.61 -10.97 -19.18
CA LYS A 492 2.83 -11.01 -20.42
C LYS A 492 1.36 -10.71 -20.14
N PRO A 493 0.62 -10.07 -21.08
CA PRO A 493 -0.80 -9.74 -20.89
C PRO A 493 -1.68 -10.92 -20.45
N ASP A 494 -1.43 -12.13 -20.94
CA ASP A 494 -2.18 -13.33 -20.57
C ASP A 494 -1.75 -13.95 -19.23
N GLY A 495 -0.75 -13.37 -18.56
CA GLY A 495 -0.19 -13.86 -17.30
C GLY A 495 0.57 -15.19 -17.43
N SER A 496 0.90 -15.66 -18.64
CA SER A 496 1.55 -16.96 -18.86
C SER A 496 3.03 -16.97 -18.45
N VAL A 497 3.74 -15.87 -18.70
CA VAL A 497 5.17 -15.71 -18.45
C VAL A 497 5.44 -14.45 -17.65
N VAL A 498 6.25 -14.58 -16.60
CA VAL A 498 6.73 -13.49 -15.76
C VAL A 498 8.24 -13.38 -15.92
N TYR A 499 8.74 -12.16 -16.12
CA TYR A 499 10.15 -11.81 -16.05
C TYR A 499 10.37 -11.03 -14.75
N ALA A 500 11.32 -11.48 -13.95
CA ALA A 500 11.59 -10.91 -12.64
C ALA A 500 13.09 -10.75 -12.44
N ASN A 501 13.50 -9.53 -12.10
CA ASN A 501 14.88 -9.21 -11.78
C ASN A 501 15.19 -9.52 -10.31
N ASP A 502 16.44 -9.87 -10.04
CA ASP A 502 16.99 -10.14 -8.72
C ASP A 502 18.46 -9.75 -8.69
N ARG A 503 18.77 -8.58 -8.12
CA ARG A 503 20.10 -7.97 -8.09
C ARG A 503 20.71 -7.80 -9.48
N THR A 504 21.57 -8.72 -9.93
CA THR A 504 22.19 -8.71 -11.28
C THR A 504 21.59 -9.75 -12.23
N ARG A 505 20.53 -10.44 -11.81
CA ARG A 505 19.94 -11.58 -12.51
C ARG A 505 18.55 -11.26 -13.05
N THR A 506 18.19 -11.87 -14.17
CA THR A 506 16.83 -11.88 -14.73
C THR A 506 16.35 -13.32 -14.84
N VAL A 507 15.19 -13.59 -14.26
CA VAL A 507 14.51 -14.89 -14.34
C VAL A 507 13.29 -14.78 -15.23
N ARG A 508 13.13 -15.74 -16.13
CA ARG A 508 11.89 -16.01 -16.86
C ARG A 508 11.17 -17.16 -16.16
N PHE A 509 9.94 -16.94 -15.74
CA PHE A 509 9.08 -17.92 -15.09
C PHE A 509 7.85 -18.22 -15.93
N ASP A 510 7.65 -19.49 -16.24
CA ASP A 510 6.48 -20.00 -16.94
C ASP A 510 5.45 -20.50 -15.92
N ARG A 511 4.32 -19.79 -15.81
CA ARG A 511 3.29 -20.06 -14.78
C ARG A 511 2.48 -21.31 -15.06
N GLU A 512 2.38 -21.74 -16.31
CA GLU A 512 1.65 -22.96 -16.68
C GLU A 512 2.43 -24.21 -16.29
N THR A 513 3.74 -24.23 -16.57
CA THR A 513 4.62 -25.38 -16.27
C THR A 513 5.26 -25.32 -14.89
N GLY A 514 5.28 -24.15 -14.25
CA GLY A 514 5.98 -23.91 -12.99
C GLY A 514 7.50 -23.90 -13.12
N GLN A 515 8.05 -23.72 -14.33
CA GLN A 515 9.48 -23.75 -14.59
C GLN A 515 10.10 -22.35 -14.65
N ALA A 516 11.26 -22.19 -14.00
CA ALA A 516 12.07 -20.98 -14.05
C ALA A 516 13.35 -21.21 -14.86
N SER A 517 13.76 -20.22 -15.65
CA SER A 517 15.01 -20.20 -16.39
C SER A 517 15.73 -18.87 -16.21
N HIS A 518 17.05 -18.92 -16.03
CA HIS A 518 17.89 -17.72 -15.95
C HIS A 518 18.17 -17.19 -17.35
N VAL A 519 17.84 -15.91 -17.59
CA VAL A 519 17.90 -15.24 -18.89
C VAL A 519 18.67 -13.92 -18.82
N SER A 520 19.55 -13.77 -17.83
CA SER A 520 20.36 -12.56 -17.62
C SER A 520 21.23 -12.23 -18.83
N VAL A 521 21.40 -10.93 -19.12
CA VAL A 521 22.27 -10.42 -20.18
C VAL A 521 23.70 -10.93 -20.03
N TRP A 522 24.20 -10.97 -18.79
CA TRP A 522 25.55 -11.40 -18.47
C TRP A 522 25.59 -12.12 -17.12
N PRO A 523 25.61 -13.48 -17.12
CA PRO A 523 25.49 -14.27 -15.90
C PRO A 523 26.85 -14.41 -15.17
N GLU A 524 27.42 -13.29 -14.72
CA GLU A 524 28.67 -13.23 -13.95
C GLU A 524 28.43 -12.67 -12.55
N VAL A 525 29.16 -13.18 -11.56
CA VAL A 525 29.13 -12.64 -10.19
C VAL A 525 30.20 -11.56 -10.09
N GLU A 526 29.78 -10.32 -9.86
CA GLU A 526 30.67 -9.15 -9.87
C GLU A 526 30.87 -8.53 -8.47
N PHE A 527 30.20 -9.04 -7.44
CA PHE A 527 30.34 -8.56 -6.06
C PHE A 527 31.82 -8.58 -5.62
N GLY A 528 32.29 -7.45 -5.10
CA GLY A 528 33.67 -7.27 -4.62
C GLY A 528 34.63 -6.78 -5.70
N THR A 529 34.10 -6.37 -6.86
CA THR A 529 34.87 -5.80 -7.97
C THR A 529 34.66 -4.28 -8.02
N ALA A 530 35.74 -3.52 -8.24
CA ALA A 530 35.62 -2.08 -8.47
C ALA A 530 34.74 -1.80 -9.69
N LEU A 531 33.94 -0.74 -9.63
CA LEU A 531 32.91 -0.49 -10.64
C LEU A 531 33.49 -0.23 -12.04
N GLU A 532 34.74 0.24 -12.13
CA GLU A 532 35.44 0.43 -13.40
C GLU A 532 35.78 -0.88 -14.14
N ASP A 533 35.88 -1.98 -13.40
CA ASP A 533 36.18 -3.33 -13.92
C ASP A 533 34.92 -4.16 -14.20
N VAL A 534 33.74 -3.66 -13.77
CA VAL A 534 32.44 -4.28 -14.02
C VAL A 534 32.02 -4.04 -15.47
N LYS A 535 31.74 -5.12 -16.22
CA LYS A 535 31.37 -5.02 -17.63
C LYS A 535 30.00 -4.36 -17.82
N TYR A 536 28.98 -4.87 -17.12
CA TYR A 536 27.62 -4.33 -17.17
C TYR A 536 27.13 -4.05 -15.77
N ARG A 537 26.98 -2.76 -15.44
CA ARG A 537 26.63 -2.31 -14.11
C ARG A 537 25.12 -2.44 -13.93
N PHE A 538 24.66 -3.53 -13.30
CA PHE A 538 23.25 -3.72 -12.97
C PHE A 538 22.97 -3.26 -11.54
N TYR A 539 22.06 -2.29 -11.39
CA TYR A 539 21.58 -1.86 -10.07
C TYR A 539 20.77 -2.97 -9.40
N TYR A 540 20.69 -2.96 -8.07
CA TYR A 540 19.84 -3.85 -7.28
C TYR A 540 18.39 -3.99 -7.80
N SER A 541 17.81 -2.88 -8.26
CA SER A 541 16.45 -2.79 -8.86
C SER A 541 16.46 -2.26 -10.31
N PHE A 542 17.12 -2.97 -11.23
CA PHE A 542 17.25 -2.53 -12.63
C PHE A 542 15.97 -2.76 -13.47
N PRO A 543 15.76 -1.99 -14.56
CA PRO A 543 14.54 -2.07 -15.37
C PRO A 543 14.36 -3.39 -16.11
N VAL A 544 13.10 -3.85 -16.21
CA VAL A 544 12.65 -4.85 -17.16
C VAL A 544 11.25 -4.49 -17.65
N LEU A 545 11.03 -4.45 -18.96
CA LEU A 545 9.72 -4.17 -19.54
C LEU A 545 9.49 -4.95 -20.83
N LEU A 546 8.22 -5.23 -21.11
CA LEU A 546 7.77 -5.74 -22.41
C LEU A 546 7.36 -4.56 -23.29
N SER A 547 7.56 -4.70 -24.61
CA SER A 547 7.05 -3.71 -25.55
C SER A 547 5.51 -3.69 -25.53
N PRO A 548 4.87 -2.51 -25.47
CA PRO A 548 3.42 -2.41 -25.65
C PRO A 548 2.96 -2.74 -27.08
N HIS A 549 3.89 -2.78 -28.06
CA HIS A 549 3.59 -3.10 -29.46
C HIS A 549 3.74 -4.59 -29.78
N ASP A 550 4.65 -5.28 -29.10
CA ASP A 550 4.88 -6.73 -29.23
C ASP A 550 5.34 -7.34 -27.90
N PRO A 551 4.46 -8.08 -27.19
CA PRO A 551 4.82 -8.79 -25.94
C PRO A 551 5.89 -9.90 -26.10
N GLY A 552 6.37 -10.17 -27.31
CA GLY A 552 7.55 -10.99 -27.58
C GLY A 552 8.88 -10.23 -27.48
N VAL A 553 8.85 -8.89 -27.43
CA VAL A 553 10.01 -8.03 -27.28
C VAL A 553 10.19 -7.63 -25.81
N LEU A 554 11.36 -7.93 -25.27
CA LEU A 554 11.74 -7.67 -23.89
C LEU A 554 12.92 -6.68 -23.87
N TYR A 555 12.86 -5.70 -22.99
CA TYR A 555 13.95 -4.76 -22.74
C TYR A 555 14.44 -4.84 -21.31
N THR A 556 15.74 -4.60 -21.12
CA THR A 556 16.36 -4.39 -19.80
C THR A 556 17.53 -3.42 -19.92
N ALA A 557 18.06 -2.93 -18.80
CA ALA A 557 19.11 -1.93 -18.81
C ALA A 557 20.14 -2.08 -17.68
N ALA A 558 21.40 -1.82 -18.01
CA ALA A 558 22.53 -1.59 -17.12
C ALA A 558 22.94 -0.12 -17.25
N GLN A 559 24.19 0.18 -17.63
CA GLN A 559 24.54 1.47 -18.24
C GLN A 559 24.19 1.53 -19.75
N TYR A 560 23.82 0.39 -20.33
CA TYR A 560 23.37 0.21 -21.71
C TYR A 560 21.95 -0.34 -21.74
N VAL A 561 21.23 -0.12 -22.84
CA VAL A 561 19.93 -0.74 -23.13
C VAL A 561 20.15 -2.04 -23.90
N PHE A 562 19.47 -3.09 -23.46
CA PHE A 562 19.45 -4.40 -24.09
C PHE A 562 18.05 -4.76 -24.55
N ARG A 563 17.95 -5.41 -25.71
CA ARG A 563 16.70 -5.92 -26.29
C ARG A 563 16.81 -7.42 -26.56
N SER A 564 15.74 -8.15 -26.26
CA SER A 564 15.55 -9.54 -26.67
C SER A 564 14.25 -9.67 -27.46
N THR A 565 14.25 -10.52 -28.47
CA THR A 565 13.06 -10.91 -29.28
C THR A 565 12.78 -12.41 -29.19
N ASP A 566 13.46 -13.10 -28.28
CA ASP A 566 13.41 -14.56 -28.09
C ASP A 566 13.25 -14.94 -26.61
N GLU A 567 12.57 -14.07 -25.85
CA GLU A 567 12.25 -14.24 -24.43
C GLU A 567 13.48 -14.32 -23.51
N GLY A 568 14.53 -13.56 -23.83
CA GLY A 568 15.76 -13.44 -23.05
C GLY A 568 16.81 -14.53 -23.32
N ARG A 569 16.62 -15.36 -24.36
CA ARG A 569 17.62 -16.36 -24.74
C ARG A 569 18.86 -15.72 -25.36
N SER A 570 18.68 -14.59 -26.03
CA SER A 570 19.75 -13.73 -26.51
C SER A 570 19.39 -12.25 -26.35
N TRP A 571 20.43 -11.41 -26.28
CA TRP A 571 20.31 -9.97 -26.03
C TRP A 571 21.17 -9.17 -27.00
N ASP A 572 20.55 -8.21 -27.68
CA ASP A 572 21.20 -7.17 -28.46
C ASP A 572 21.47 -5.95 -27.58
N GLN A 573 22.71 -5.46 -27.54
CA GLN A 573 22.99 -4.12 -27.00
C GLN A 573 22.60 -3.08 -28.05
N ILE A 574 21.63 -2.22 -27.73
CA ILE A 574 21.07 -1.23 -28.65
C ILE A 574 21.36 0.21 -28.23
N SER A 575 22.34 0.44 -27.36
CA SER A 575 22.77 1.79 -26.98
C SER A 575 24.27 1.85 -26.71
N PRO A 576 24.88 3.05 -26.80
CA PRO A 576 26.12 3.36 -26.09
C PRO A 576 25.86 3.49 -24.58
N ASP A 577 26.89 3.82 -23.80
CA ASP A 577 26.70 4.16 -22.38
C ASP A 577 25.91 5.48 -22.33
N LEU A 578 24.71 5.42 -21.75
CA LEU A 578 23.73 6.51 -21.73
C LEU A 578 23.83 7.41 -20.49
N THR A 579 24.77 7.08 -19.61
CA THR A 579 24.98 7.74 -18.31
C THR A 579 26.06 8.82 -18.43
N ARG A 580 26.34 9.54 -17.35
CA ARG A 580 27.49 10.46 -17.32
C ARG A 580 28.84 9.72 -17.21
N ASN A 581 28.80 8.40 -16.97
CA ASN A 581 29.97 7.51 -16.88
C ASN A 581 31.09 8.10 -16.02
N ARG A 582 30.76 8.38 -14.76
CA ARG A 582 31.59 9.10 -13.80
C ARG A 582 32.76 8.28 -13.30
N ARG A 583 33.77 8.08 -14.14
CA ARG A 583 34.96 7.28 -13.82
C ARG A 583 35.70 7.76 -12.58
N GLU A 584 35.57 9.04 -12.23
CA GLU A 584 36.17 9.64 -11.03
C GLU A 584 35.70 9.02 -9.70
N VAL A 585 34.58 8.28 -9.69
CA VAL A 585 34.03 7.62 -8.49
C VAL A 585 33.94 6.09 -8.61
N MET A 586 34.58 5.48 -9.61
CA MET A 586 34.43 4.04 -9.92
C MET A 586 35.62 3.16 -9.55
N GLY A 587 36.74 3.75 -9.15
CA GLY A 587 38.03 3.05 -8.99
C GLY A 587 38.23 2.34 -7.65
N GLU A 588 37.38 2.59 -6.65
CA GLU A 588 37.49 1.99 -5.32
C GLU A 588 36.19 1.26 -4.95
N LEU A 589 36.30 0.26 -4.06
CA LEU A 589 35.13 -0.39 -3.47
C LEU A 589 34.52 0.54 -2.42
N SER A 590 33.19 0.58 -2.39
CA SER A 590 32.44 1.32 -1.37
C SER A 590 32.73 0.78 0.04
N GLY A 591 32.54 1.59 1.09
CA GLY A 591 32.54 1.14 2.50
C GLY A 591 33.43 1.96 3.44
N GLY A 592 34.49 2.58 2.89
CA GLY A 592 35.43 3.40 3.64
C GLY A 592 36.67 2.65 4.13
N PRO A 593 37.43 3.21 5.10
CA PRO A 593 38.80 2.78 5.39
C PRO A 593 38.92 1.46 6.17
N ILE A 594 37.83 0.91 6.72
CA ILE A 594 37.85 -0.27 7.59
C ILE A 594 37.28 -1.51 6.89
N SER A 595 36.04 -1.42 6.41
CA SER A 595 35.34 -2.51 5.73
C SER A 595 34.86 -2.04 4.36
N SER A 596 34.86 -2.97 3.39
CA SER A 596 34.31 -2.72 2.07
C SER A 596 32.88 -3.24 1.99
N ASN A 597 31.96 -2.44 1.44
CA ASN A 597 30.63 -2.84 1.06
C ASN A 597 30.55 -3.10 -0.45
N ALA A 598 30.55 -4.39 -0.79
CA ALA A 598 30.57 -4.87 -2.16
C ALA A 598 29.18 -4.93 -2.84
N SER A 599 28.16 -4.27 -2.29
CA SER A 599 26.78 -4.34 -2.78
C SER A 599 26.56 -3.54 -4.07
N SER A 600 25.73 -4.05 -4.98
CA SER A 600 25.28 -3.32 -6.18
C SER A 600 24.38 -2.12 -5.86
N LEU A 601 23.99 -1.94 -4.59
CA LEU A 601 23.35 -0.71 -4.11
C LEU A 601 24.26 0.52 -4.29
N PHE A 602 25.58 0.36 -4.22
CA PHE A 602 26.53 1.46 -4.38
C PHE A 602 27.03 1.65 -5.81
N TYR A 603 26.49 0.89 -6.76
CA TYR A 603 26.82 1.12 -8.16
C TYR A 603 26.28 2.50 -8.58
N SER A 604 27.02 3.19 -9.44
CA SER A 604 26.64 4.50 -9.98
C SER A 604 26.77 4.56 -11.50
N SER A 605 26.18 5.59 -12.11
CA SER A 605 26.12 5.75 -13.57
C SER A 605 25.40 4.55 -14.19
N LEU A 606 24.12 4.43 -13.84
CA LEU A 606 23.19 3.35 -14.13
C LEU A 606 21.92 3.89 -14.76
N ILE A 607 21.34 3.13 -15.69
CA ILE A 607 19.97 3.34 -16.13
C ILE A 607 19.03 2.82 -15.04
N ARG A 608 18.15 3.69 -14.56
CA ARG A 608 17.19 3.42 -13.47
C ARG A 608 15.76 3.27 -13.96
N THR A 609 15.44 3.87 -15.11
CA THR A 609 14.14 3.76 -15.74
C THR A 609 14.28 3.60 -17.25
N LEU A 610 13.42 2.79 -17.84
CA LEU A 610 13.30 2.60 -19.28
C LEU A 610 11.82 2.55 -19.64
N ALA A 611 11.40 3.29 -20.67
CA ALA A 611 10.04 3.31 -21.17
C ALA A 611 10.03 3.25 -22.71
N GLU A 612 9.03 2.59 -23.28
CA GLU A 612 8.73 2.65 -24.71
C GLU A 612 7.40 3.40 -24.90
N SER A 613 7.34 4.25 -25.92
CA SER A 613 6.13 5.00 -26.25
C SER A 613 4.97 4.05 -26.60
N PRO A 614 3.78 4.20 -25.99
CA PRO A 614 2.59 3.47 -26.42
C PRO A 614 2.08 3.90 -27.81
N LEU A 615 2.55 5.04 -28.35
CA LEU A 615 2.10 5.59 -29.63
C LEU A 615 3.08 5.40 -30.79
N GLU A 616 4.37 5.18 -30.50
CA GLU A 616 5.46 5.08 -31.48
C GLU A 616 6.38 3.90 -31.15
N GLU A 617 6.24 2.79 -31.91
CA GLU A 617 7.18 1.67 -31.81
C GLU A 617 8.62 2.14 -32.04
N GLY A 618 9.54 1.73 -31.15
CA GLY A 618 10.95 2.11 -31.22
C GLY A 618 11.28 3.51 -30.69
N GLU A 619 10.31 4.27 -30.18
CA GLU A 619 10.57 5.45 -29.34
C GLU A 619 10.87 5.01 -27.91
N LEU A 620 12.14 5.09 -27.51
CA LEU A 620 12.64 4.63 -26.22
C LEU A 620 13.16 5.81 -25.41
N TRP A 621 12.80 5.82 -24.12
CA TRP A 621 13.22 6.82 -23.15
C TRP A 621 13.95 6.16 -21.99
N VAL A 622 15.06 6.76 -21.58
CA VAL A 622 15.91 6.25 -20.50
C VAL A 622 16.16 7.36 -19.48
N GLY A 623 16.09 7.01 -18.20
CA GLY A 623 16.45 7.87 -17.08
C GLY A 623 17.54 7.23 -16.22
N THR A 624 18.51 8.02 -15.75
CA THR A 624 19.67 7.52 -14.99
C THR A 624 19.69 7.96 -13.53
N ASP A 625 20.53 7.32 -12.72
CA ASP A 625 20.81 7.70 -11.33
C ASP A 625 21.70 8.95 -11.22
N ASP A 626 22.39 9.30 -12.30
CA ASP A 626 23.30 10.42 -12.41
C ASP A 626 22.74 11.56 -13.25
N SER A 627 21.40 11.68 -13.31
CA SER A 627 20.64 12.84 -13.81
C SER A 627 20.73 13.09 -15.32
N THR A 628 20.61 12.03 -16.13
CA THR A 628 20.38 12.15 -17.57
C THR A 628 19.03 11.56 -17.99
N VAL A 629 18.42 12.17 -19.01
CA VAL A 629 17.27 11.65 -19.74
C VAL A 629 17.65 11.52 -21.20
N GLN A 630 17.50 10.32 -21.77
CA GLN A 630 17.95 9.98 -23.12
C GLN A 630 16.78 9.51 -23.97
N LEU A 631 16.76 9.92 -25.24
CA LEU A 631 15.72 9.61 -26.21
C LEU A 631 16.31 8.91 -27.43
N SER A 632 15.72 7.78 -27.80
CA SER A 632 15.86 7.15 -29.12
C SER A 632 14.51 7.17 -29.84
N ARG A 633 14.49 7.41 -31.15
CA ARG A 633 13.27 7.38 -31.99
C ARG A 633 13.34 6.36 -33.13
N ASP A 634 14.37 5.54 -33.17
CA ASP A 634 14.67 4.59 -34.24
C ASP A 634 15.00 3.18 -33.69
N GLY A 635 14.45 2.84 -32.52
CA GLY A 635 14.61 1.52 -31.90
C GLY A 635 16.02 1.25 -31.36
N GLY A 636 16.74 2.31 -30.94
CA GLY A 636 18.09 2.26 -30.39
C GLY A 636 19.21 2.50 -31.43
N GLY A 637 18.86 2.91 -32.66
CA GLY A 637 19.86 3.25 -33.68
C GLY A 637 20.65 4.52 -33.33
N SER A 638 19.99 5.52 -32.74
CA SER A 638 20.58 6.77 -32.27
C SER A 638 19.94 7.28 -30.98
N TRP A 639 20.74 7.94 -30.14
CA TRP A 639 20.33 8.44 -28.83
C TRP A 639 20.69 9.92 -28.67
N LEU A 640 19.79 10.69 -28.06
CA LEU A 640 19.93 12.10 -27.77
C LEU A 640 19.71 12.38 -26.29
N ASP A 641 20.64 13.12 -25.67
CA ASP A 641 20.47 13.66 -24.32
C ASP A 641 19.47 14.83 -24.37
N VAL A 642 18.35 14.64 -23.69
CA VAL A 642 17.22 15.57 -23.61
C VAL A 642 16.92 15.91 -22.14
N SER A 643 17.93 15.90 -21.27
CA SER A 643 17.77 16.15 -19.84
C SER A 643 17.18 17.54 -19.53
N PRO A 644 16.31 17.69 -18.51
CA PRO A 644 15.91 19.00 -18.05
C PRO A 644 17.12 19.83 -17.63
N PRO A 645 17.25 21.09 -18.08
CA PRO A 645 18.45 21.89 -17.87
C PRO A 645 18.66 22.32 -16.40
N ASP A 646 17.61 22.32 -15.59
CA ASP A 646 17.62 22.67 -14.17
C ASP A 646 17.55 21.43 -13.25
N LEU A 647 17.65 20.21 -13.80
CA LEU A 647 17.69 18.98 -13.01
C LEU A 647 18.95 18.96 -12.12
N PRO A 648 18.83 18.87 -10.79
CA PRO A 648 19.99 18.84 -9.90
C PRO A 648 20.91 17.65 -10.19
N GLU A 649 22.20 17.82 -9.93
CA GLU A 649 23.18 16.74 -10.04
C GLU A 649 22.88 15.63 -9.02
N TRP A 650 23.08 14.37 -9.42
CA TRP A 650 22.76 13.17 -8.62
C TRP A 650 21.27 12.96 -8.32
N THR A 651 20.39 13.72 -8.97
CA THR A 651 18.97 13.34 -9.05
C THR A 651 18.86 12.01 -9.79
N THR A 652 18.25 11.02 -9.14
CA THR A 652 17.90 9.76 -9.75
C THR A 652 16.56 9.90 -10.44
N ILE A 653 16.49 9.61 -11.74
CA ILE A 653 15.22 9.50 -12.45
C ILE A 653 14.55 8.20 -12.01
N THR A 654 13.40 8.31 -11.36
CA THR A 654 12.69 7.19 -10.76
C THR A 654 11.54 6.69 -11.62
N ALA A 655 10.95 7.56 -12.44
CA ALA A 655 9.92 7.21 -13.39
C ALA A 655 9.97 8.08 -14.65
N ILE A 656 9.60 7.47 -15.79
CA ILE A 656 9.32 8.12 -17.06
C ILE A 656 7.98 7.57 -17.52
N ASP A 657 7.06 8.47 -17.85
CA ASP A 657 5.74 8.14 -18.36
C ASP A 657 5.53 8.86 -19.70
N VAL A 658 5.47 8.07 -20.77
CA VAL A 658 5.30 8.58 -22.14
C VAL A 658 3.80 8.65 -22.43
N SER A 659 3.32 9.84 -22.78
CA SER A 659 1.89 10.10 -22.92
C SER A 659 1.22 9.17 -23.93
N PRO A 660 0.13 8.48 -23.55
CA PRO A 660 -0.69 7.72 -24.50
C PRO A 660 -1.58 8.63 -25.37
N HIS A 661 -1.60 9.93 -25.12
CA HIS A 661 -2.49 10.88 -25.78
C HIS A 661 -1.79 11.73 -26.84
N ARG A 662 -0.51 12.07 -26.61
CA ARG A 662 0.20 13.03 -27.46
C ARG A 662 1.67 12.66 -27.63
N ARG A 663 2.04 12.40 -28.88
CA ARG A 663 3.44 12.21 -29.29
C ARG A 663 4.33 13.36 -28.82
N GLY A 664 5.51 13.02 -28.31
CA GLY A 664 6.47 13.96 -27.75
C GLY A 664 6.12 14.54 -26.38
N THR A 665 4.99 14.12 -25.77
CA THR A 665 4.65 14.48 -24.39
C THR A 665 5.14 13.40 -23.43
N VAL A 666 5.94 13.80 -22.45
CA VAL A 666 6.53 12.90 -21.44
C VAL A 666 6.52 13.59 -20.09
N TYR A 667 6.22 12.82 -19.06
CA TYR A 667 6.34 13.21 -17.66
C TYR A 667 7.43 12.40 -16.99
N ILE A 668 8.23 13.02 -16.14
CA ILE A 668 9.27 12.34 -15.39
C ILE A 668 9.21 12.72 -13.91
N SER A 669 9.62 11.78 -13.06
CA SER A 669 9.90 12.04 -11.65
C SER A 669 11.35 11.72 -11.32
N GLY A 670 11.89 12.44 -10.34
CA GLY A 670 13.18 12.12 -9.75
C GLY A 670 13.24 12.39 -8.26
N GLU A 671 14.31 11.89 -7.65
CA GLU A 671 14.62 12.04 -6.22
C GLU A 671 16.10 12.41 -6.05
N GLY A 672 16.39 13.22 -5.03
CA GLY A 672 17.76 13.61 -4.67
C GLY A 672 18.13 13.29 -3.22
N HIS A 673 17.43 12.36 -2.55
CA HIS A 673 17.61 12.13 -1.11
C HIS A 673 19.03 11.69 -0.79
N ARG A 674 19.69 10.97 -1.71
CA ARG A 674 21.08 10.51 -1.59
C ARG A 674 22.13 11.64 -1.56
N VAL A 675 21.70 12.88 -1.81
CA VAL A 675 22.50 14.11 -1.65
C VAL A 675 21.81 15.12 -0.74
N SER A 676 20.93 14.65 0.16
CA SER A 676 20.16 15.46 1.13
C SER A 676 19.16 16.43 0.47
N ASP A 677 18.83 16.26 -0.81
CA ASP A 677 17.76 17.01 -1.48
C ASP A 677 16.42 16.27 -1.36
N ARG A 678 15.49 16.88 -0.63
CA ARG A 678 14.16 16.33 -0.36
C ARG A 678 13.05 17.06 -1.09
N THR A 679 13.41 17.94 -2.03
CA THR A 679 12.43 18.66 -2.83
C THR A 679 11.82 17.75 -3.90
N PRO A 680 10.52 17.90 -4.22
CA PRO A 680 9.90 17.15 -5.29
C PRO A 680 10.48 17.57 -6.65
N HIS A 681 10.76 16.60 -7.51
CA HIS A 681 11.30 16.80 -8.85
C HIS A 681 10.39 16.13 -9.88
N LEU A 682 9.36 16.85 -10.31
CA LEU A 682 8.46 16.42 -11.39
C LEU A 682 8.62 17.36 -12.58
N TYR A 683 8.75 16.80 -13.77
CA TYR A 683 8.90 17.57 -15.00
C TYR A 683 8.01 17.05 -16.12
N LYS A 684 7.68 17.96 -17.04
CA LYS A 684 6.91 17.71 -18.25
C LYS A 684 7.61 18.29 -19.46
N THR A 685 7.57 17.56 -20.57
CA THR A 685 7.88 18.06 -21.91
C THR A 685 6.72 17.77 -22.85
N THR A 686 6.57 18.56 -23.92
CA THR A 686 5.60 18.32 -25.01
C THR A 686 6.25 18.34 -26.40
N ASP A 687 7.58 18.37 -26.46
CA ASP A 687 8.38 18.56 -27.67
C ASP A 687 9.59 17.62 -27.72
N TYR A 688 9.39 16.38 -27.26
CA TYR A 688 10.42 15.34 -27.21
C TYR A 688 11.65 15.75 -26.38
N GLY A 689 11.43 16.47 -25.28
CA GLY A 689 12.47 16.87 -24.32
C GLY A 689 13.33 18.06 -24.79
N SER A 690 12.91 18.77 -25.84
CA SER A 690 13.60 19.98 -26.29
C SER A 690 13.43 21.12 -25.27
N THR A 691 12.28 21.16 -24.60
CA THR A 691 11.98 22.04 -23.47
C THR A 691 11.30 21.26 -22.35
N TRP A 692 11.53 21.71 -21.10
CA TRP A 692 10.97 21.11 -19.90
C TRP A 692 10.33 22.18 -18.99
N GLN A 693 9.24 21.79 -18.34
CA GLN A 693 8.56 22.55 -17.31
C GLN A 693 8.58 21.75 -16.01
N ARG A 694 9.03 22.36 -14.91
CA ARG A 694 8.87 21.79 -13.57
C ARG A 694 7.41 21.94 -13.13
N ILE A 695 6.81 20.84 -12.66
CA ILE A 695 5.37 20.71 -12.39
C ILE A 695 5.14 20.21 -10.95
N THR A 696 5.53 21.00 -9.95
CA THR A 696 5.52 20.58 -8.53
C THR A 696 4.64 21.46 -7.63
N SER A 697 3.92 22.43 -8.21
CA SER A 697 3.05 23.34 -7.46
C SER A 697 1.97 22.55 -6.73
N GLY A 698 1.84 22.72 -5.41
CA GLY A 698 0.87 22.01 -4.57
C GLY A 698 1.40 20.76 -3.86
N ILE A 699 2.59 20.27 -4.23
CA ILE A 699 3.30 19.22 -3.47
C ILE A 699 4.12 19.87 -2.35
N ARG A 700 4.14 19.23 -1.17
CA ARG A 700 4.91 19.70 -0.01
C ARG A 700 6.42 19.73 -0.30
N GLU A 701 7.10 20.77 0.17
CA GLU A 701 8.52 21.04 -0.17
C GLU A 701 9.50 19.93 0.25
N ASN A 702 9.21 19.19 1.33
CA ASN A 702 10.07 18.10 1.83
C ASN A 702 9.52 16.70 1.50
N ASP A 703 8.67 16.60 0.48
CA ASP A 703 8.00 15.36 0.06
C ASP A 703 8.46 14.98 -1.36
N TYR A 704 9.66 14.41 -1.44
CA TYR A 704 10.28 14.08 -2.72
C TYR A 704 9.48 13.02 -3.48
N SER A 705 9.59 13.07 -4.81
CA SER A 705 8.76 12.29 -5.73
C SER A 705 9.40 10.96 -6.14
N TRP A 706 8.61 9.90 -6.17
CA TRP A 706 9.04 8.56 -6.60
C TRP A 706 8.45 8.13 -7.93
N VAL A 707 7.23 8.54 -8.26
CA VAL A 707 6.56 8.08 -9.49
C VAL A 707 5.55 9.11 -9.98
N ILE A 708 5.38 9.19 -11.30
CA ILE A 708 4.34 9.97 -11.97
C ILE A 708 3.69 9.14 -13.08
N ARG A 709 2.37 9.22 -13.22
CA ARG A 709 1.59 8.54 -14.27
C ARG A 709 0.49 9.44 -14.81
N GLU A 710 0.34 9.50 -16.13
CA GLU A 710 -0.80 10.05 -16.82
C GLU A 710 -1.89 8.99 -16.95
N ASP A 711 -3.14 9.41 -16.72
CA ASP A 711 -4.29 8.54 -16.92
C ASP A 711 -4.42 8.17 -18.41
N PRO A 712 -4.60 6.89 -18.77
CA PRO A 712 -4.65 6.46 -20.16
C PRO A 712 -5.94 6.86 -20.89
N VAL A 713 -6.95 7.38 -20.19
CA VAL A 713 -8.25 7.77 -20.76
C VAL A 713 -8.41 9.28 -20.83
N ARG A 714 -8.03 10.01 -19.78
CA ARG A 714 -8.12 11.48 -19.69
C ARG A 714 -6.74 12.13 -19.86
N PRO A 715 -6.48 12.84 -20.98
CA PRO A 715 -5.27 13.63 -21.15
C PRO A 715 -5.12 14.67 -20.03
N GLY A 716 -3.92 14.77 -19.47
CA GLY A 716 -3.61 15.74 -18.42
C GLY A 716 -4.13 15.43 -17.02
N LEU A 717 -4.84 14.31 -16.81
CA LEU A 717 -5.08 13.80 -15.46
C LEU A 717 -3.84 13.01 -15.04
N LEU A 718 -3.16 13.46 -13.99
CA LEU A 718 -1.91 12.86 -13.52
C LEU A 718 -2.03 12.39 -12.08
N TYR A 719 -1.29 11.34 -11.75
CA TYR A 719 -1.10 10.81 -10.40
C TYR A 719 0.39 10.82 -10.06
N ALA A 720 0.73 11.17 -8.82
CA ALA A 720 2.10 11.15 -8.34
C ALA A 720 2.20 10.45 -6.98
N GLY A 721 3.25 9.63 -6.83
CA GLY A 721 3.66 9.03 -5.56
C GLY A 721 4.89 9.73 -5.00
N THR A 722 4.89 9.92 -3.69
CA THR A 722 5.91 10.66 -2.92
C THR A 722 6.35 9.86 -1.71
N GLU A 723 7.28 10.41 -0.94
CA GLU A 723 7.79 9.80 0.29
C GLU A 723 6.71 9.58 1.35
N THR A 724 5.67 10.41 1.38
CA THR A 724 4.62 10.34 2.41
C THR A 724 3.24 10.01 1.87
N GLY A 725 3.04 9.97 0.55
CA GLY A 725 1.75 9.54 0.01
C GLY A 725 1.52 9.81 -1.48
N ALA A 726 0.27 10.11 -1.82
CA ALA A 726 -0.21 10.23 -3.20
C ALA A 726 -0.85 11.60 -3.49
N TYR A 727 -0.68 12.07 -4.73
CA TYR A 727 -1.25 13.32 -5.24
C TYR A 727 -1.94 13.11 -6.59
N VAL A 728 -2.88 13.99 -6.92
CA VAL A 728 -3.55 14.06 -8.22
C VAL A 728 -3.45 15.48 -8.79
N SER A 729 -3.32 15.58 -10.12
CA SER A 729 -3.35 16.82 -10.87
C SER A 729 -4.40 16.70 -11.98
N PHE A 730 -5.29 17.68 -12.09
CA PHE A 730 -6.33 17.71 -13.13
C PHE A 730 -5.96 18.59 -14.33
N ASP A 731 -4.78 19.23 -14.29
CA ASP A 731 -4.32 20.28 -15.20
C ASP A 731 -2.93 19.99 -15.79
N ALA A 732 -2.62 18.71 -15.98
CA ALA A 732 -1.38 18.24 -16.58
C ALA A 732 -0.10 18.72 -15.84
N GLY A 733 -0.18 18.83 -14.52
CA GLY A 733 0.92 19.08 -13.59
C GLY A 733 1.06 20.54 -13.14
N ASP A 734 0.21 21.45 -13.63
CA ASP A 734 0.27 22.86 -13.25
C ASP A 734 -0.08 23.06 -11.77
N SER A 735 -0.96 22.22 -11.21
CA SER A 735 -1.26 22.16 -9.78
C SER A 735 -1.62 20.75 -9.28
N TRP A 736 -1.12 20.41 -8.09
CA TRP A 736 -1.35 19.13 -7.42
C TRP A 736 -2.17 19.30 -6.16
N GLN A 737 -3.01 18.31 -5.86
CA GLN A 737 -3.74 18.19 -4.60
C GLN A 737 -3.56 16.79 -4.00
N PRO A 738 -3.58 16.66 -2.65
CA PRO A 738 -3.46 15.35 -2.01
C PRO A 738 -4.56 14.38 -2.44
N LEU A 739 -4.16 13.16 -2.80
CA LEU A 739 -5.01 11.99 -3.01
C LEU A 739 -4.85 10.99 -1.85
N GLN A 740 -4.50 11.49 -0.66
CA GLN A 740 -4.19 10.66 0.51
C GLN A 740 -5.38 9.79 0.95
N ARG A 741 -6.56 10.41 1.10
CA ARG A 741 -7.79 9.74 1.56
C ARG A 741 -7.52 8.88 2.82
N ASN A 742 -7.77 7.58 2.75
CA ASN A 742 -7.50 6.60 3.81
C ASN A 742 -6.18 5.82 3.64
N LEU A 743 -5.34 6.18 2.65
CA LEU A 743 -3.98 5.67 2.58
C LEU A 743 -3.20 6.23 3.78
N PRO A 744 -2.50 5.40 4.57
CA PRO A 744 -1.63 5.91 5.64
C PRO A 744 -0.43 6.65 5.04
N PRO A 745 0.26 7.52 5.81
CA PRO A 745 1.55 8.06 5.40
C PRO A 745 2.50 6.91 5.04
N VAL A 746 2.93 6.86 3.79
CA VAL A 746 3.78 5.78 3.26
C VAL A 746 4.44 6.21 1.96
N MET A 747 5.66 5.74 1.74
CA MET A 747 6.35 5.89 0.46
C MET A 747 5.58 5.15 -0.63
N VAL A 748 5.12 5.89 -1.65
CA VAL A 748 4.47 5.31 -2.82
C VAL A 748 5.47 5.19 -3.96
N MET A 749 6.13 4.04 -4.00
CA MET A 749 7.24 3.70 -4.91
C MET A 749 6.81 3.58 -6.38
N GLN A 750 5.65 2.96 -6.63
CA GLN A 750 5.16 2.69 -7.98
C GLN A 750 3.65 2.87 -8.05
N MET A 751 3.18 3.33 -9.20
CA MET A 751 1.77 3.47 -9.54
C MET A 751 1.54 3.02 -10.98
N LEU A 752 0.34 2.53 -11.26
CA LEU A 752 -0.17 2.36 -12.62
C LEU A 752 -1.70 2.42 -12.63
N VAL A 753 -2.25 2.76 -13.78
CA VAL A 753 -3.69 2.70 -14.02
C VAL A 753 -4.01 1.42 -14.80
N LYS A 754 -4.88 0.58 -14.25
CA LYS A 754 -5.38 -0.64 -14.91
C LYS A 754 -6.89 -0.52 -15.07
N ASP A 755 -7.34 -0.36 -16.31
CA ASP A 755 -8.74 -0.13 -16.66
C ASP A 755 -9.32 1.09 -15.90
N ASP A 756 -10.19 0.87 -14.93
CA ASP A 756 -10.77 1.89 -14.05
C ASP A 756 -10.15 1.90 -12.64
N ASP A 757 -9.05 1.19 -12.40
CA ASP A 757 -8.39 1.12 -11.09
C ASP A 757 -7.05 1.85 -11.11
N LEU A 758 -6.72 2.55 -10.01
CA LEU A 758 -5.37 3.05 -9.75
C LEU A 758 -4.70 2.13 -8.73
N VAL A 759 -3.67 1.40 -9.18
CA VAL A 759 -2.94 0.41 -8.38
C VAL A 759 -1.62 1.03 -7.91
N VAL A 760 -1.29 0.84 -6.63
CA VAL A 760 -0.03 1.34 -6.05
C VAL A 760 0.70 0.28 -5.26
N ALA A 761 2.03 0.29 -5.37
CA ALA A 761 2.93 -0.47 -4.52
C ALA A 761 3.62 0.49 -3.55
N THR A 762 3.54 0.18 -2.26
CA THR A 762 4.10 1.01 -1.20
C THR A 762 5.29 0.31 -0.55
N HIS A 763 6.27 1.08 -0.11
CA HIS A 763 7.35 0.55 0.72
C HIS A 763 6.89 0.61 2.18
N GLY A 764 6.42 -0.52 2.71
CA GLY A 764 6.06 -0.66 4.13
C GLY A 764 4.57 -0.79 4.43
N ARG A 765 3.68 -0.76 3.41
CA ARG A 765 2.23 -1.00 3.57
C ARG A 765 1.62 -1.83 2.45
N GLY A 766 2.40 -2.61 1.70
CA GLY A 766 1.93 -3.51 0.64
C GLY A 766 1.22 -2.83 -0.54
N PHE A 767 0.37 -3.58 -1.26
CA PHE A 767 -0.38 -3.09 -2.41
C PHE A 767 -1.72 -2.48 -2.01
N TRP A 768 -2.10 -1.41 -2.71
CA TRP A 768 -3.41 -0.77 -2.59
C TRP A 768 -4.03 -0.52 -3.96
N ILE A 769 -5.35 -0.56 -4.03
CA ILE A 769 -6.13 -0.19 -5.21
C ILE A 769 -7.13 0.90 -4.81
N MET A 770 -7.14 2.01 -5.53
CA MET A 770 -8.31 2.88 -5.56
C MET A 770 -9.26 2.33 -6.64
N ASP A 771 -10.30 1.62 -6.18
CA ASP A 771 -11.25 0.95 -7.08
C ASP A 771 -12.13 2.01 -7.75
N ASN A 772 -12.23 1.97 -9.09
CA ASN A 772 -13.05 2.87 -9.90
C ASN A 772 -12.68 4.37 -9.78
N ILE A 773 -11.71 4.81 -10.57
CA ILE A 773 -11.30 6.21 -10.72
C ILE A 773 -12.11 6.98 -11.77
N SER A 774 -13.23 6.44 -12.28
CA SER A 774 -14.03 7.11 -13.31
C SER A 774 -14.58 8.47 -12.84
N SER A 775 -14.85 8.66 -11.55
CA SER A 775 -15.22 9.99 -11.02
C SER A 775 -14.09 11.00 -11.19
N LEU A 776 -12.83 10.64 -10.91
CA LEU A 776 -11.67 11.51 -11.15
C LEU A 776 -11.55 11.89 -12.62
N ARG A 777 -11.74 10.93 -13.53
CA ARG A 777 -11.73 11.19 -14.98
C ARG A 777 -12.79 12.20 -15.39
N ASN A 778 -13.97 12.15 -14.78
CA ASN A 778 -15.13 12.95 -15.19
C ASN A 778 -15.25 14.33 -14.51
N ILE A 779 -14.34 14.74 -13.62
CA ILE A 779 -14.36 16.09 -13.04
C ILE A 779 -13.89 17.12 -14.07
N THR A 780 -14.83 17.79 -14.73
CA THR A 780 -14.60 18.92 -15.64
C THR A 780 -14.97 20.26 -14.98
N PRO A 781 -14.60 21.42 -15.55
CA PRO A 781 -15.06 22.72 -15.04
C PRO A 781 -16.58 22.84 -14.95
N GLU A 782 -17.30 22.23 -15.90
CA GLU A 782 -18.77 22.21 -15.91
C GLU A 782 -19.33 21.35 -14.77
N VAL A 783 -18.71 20.20 -14.49
CA VAL A 783 -19.08 19.34 -13.35
C VAL A 783 -18.78 20.03 -12.03
N ALA A 784 -17.62 20.67 -11.91
CA ALA A 784 -17.21 21.41 -10.72
C ALA A 784 -18.15 22.59 -10.38
N ALA A 785 -18.81 23.16 -11.39
CA ALA A 785 -19.76 24.26 -11.24
C ALA A 785 -21.23 23.81 -11.11
N ALA A 786 -21.53 22.51 -11.27
CA ALA A 786 -22.89 22.00 -11.22
C ALA A 786 -23.38 21.86 -9.76
N PRO A 787 -24.68 22.11 -9.48
CA PRO A 787 -25.24 21.94 -8.14
C PRO A 787 -25.28 20.47 -7.69
N ALA A 788 -25.41 19.54 -8.64
CA ALA A 788 -25.27 18.11 -8.43
C ALA A 788 -24.78 17.43 -9.71
N HIS A 789 -24.16 16.26 -9.57
CA HIS A 789 -23.69 15.45 -10.69
C HIS A 789 -23.76 13.96 -10.37
N LEU A 790 -24.22 13.14 -11.32
CA LEU A 790 -24.12 11.69 -11.26
C LEU A 790 -22.99 11.23 -12.18
N PHE A 791 -21.93 10.68 -11.60
CA PHE A 791 -20.76 10.24 -12.35
C PHE A 791 -21.07 8.99 -13.17
N GLU A 792 -20.31 8.81 -14.25
CA GLU A 792 -20.36 7.60 -15.05
C GLU A 792 -20.14 6.35 -14.18
N VAL A 793 -20.95 5.32 -14.43
CA VAL A 793 -20.95 4.08 -13.65
C VAL A 793 -20.18 3.02 -14.41
N ALA A 794 -19.05 2.58 -13.83
CA ALA A 794 -18.22 1.54 -14.41
C ALA A 794 -18.97 0.19 -14.54
N PRO A 795 -18.62 -0.66 -15.53
CA PRO A 795 -19.21 -1.98 -15.67
C PRO A 795 -19.00 -2.83 -14.41
N ALA A 796 -20.08 -3.42 -13.90
CA ALA A 796 -20.03 -4.26 -12.71
C ALA A 796 -20.21 -5.74 -13.06
N PHE A 797 -19.60 -6.64 -12.28
CA PHE A 797 -19.74 -8.08 -12.51
C PHE A 797 -20.81 -8.69 -11.61
N ARG A 798 -21.71 -9.48 -12.21
CA ARG A 798 -22.61 -10.34 -11.46
C ARG A 798 -21.79 -11.45 -10.80
N GLN A 799 -21.67 -11.40 -9.48
CA GLN A 799 -20.96 -12.40 -8.70
C GLN A 799 -21.82 -12.93 -7.56
N LEU A 800 -22.11 -14.24 -7.59
CA LEU A 800 -22.60 -14.95 -6.43
C LEU A 800 -21.42 -15.40 -5.55
N ARG A 801 -21.61 -15.47 -4.23
CA ARG A 801 -20.56 -15.94 -3.30
C ARG A 801 -20.03 -17.30 -3.76
N GLY A 802 -18.71 -17.42 -3.90
CA GLY A 802 -18.06 -18.70 -4.14
C GLY A 802 -18.32 -19.66 -2.97
N GLY A 803 -18.41 -20.96 -3.27
CA GLY A 803 -18.66 -22.02 -2.28
C GLY A 803 -17.46 -22.42 -1.42
N ARG A 804 -16.35 -21.67 -1.44
CA ARG A 804 -15.17 -21.96 -0.62
C ARG A 804 -15.25 -21.21 0.72
N GLY A 805 -15.73 -21.92 1.74
CA GLY A 805 -15.39 -21.64 3.14
C GLY A 805 -16.45 -20.94 3.99
N TRP A 806 -16.71 -21.52 5.17
CA TRP A 806 -17.48 -20.94 6.28
C TRP A 806 -16.67 -19.90 7.09
N THR A 807 -15.44 -19.59 6.66
CA THR A 807 -14.51 -18.72 7.37
C THR A 807 -14.57 -17.30 6.83
N GLN A 808 -15.15 -16.41 7.63
CA GLN A 808 -14.84 -14.98 7.54
C GLN A 808 -13.36 -14.81 7.91
N PRO A 809 -12.56 -14.02 7.18
CA PRO A 809 -11.19 -13.76 7.57
C PRO A 809 -11.20 -13.04 8.93
N GLY A 810 -10.32 -13.46 9.84
CA GLY A 810 -10.04 -12.67 11.03
C GLY A 810 -9.22 -11.42 10.68
N PRO A 811 -9.09 -10.46 11.60
CA PRO A 811 -8.07 -9.41 11.50
C PRO A 811 -6.70 -10.05 11.23
N GLY A 812 -5.94 -9.52 10.26
CA GLY A 812 -4.61 -10.05 9.94
C GLY A 812 -4.56 -11.25 8.98
N ASP A 813 -5.70 -11.85 8.61
CA ASP A 813 -5.73 -13.11 7.83
C ASP A 813 -5.98 -12.91 6.32
N ALA A 814 -6.66 -11.83 5.92
CA ALA A 814 -6.94 -11.54 4.51
C ALA A 814 -7.24 -10.06 4.26
N ALA A 815 -6.93 -9.62 3.04
CA ALA A 815 -7.31 -8.29 2.55
C ALA A 815 -8.75 -8.28 2.03
N ASN A 816 -9.33 -7.09 1.90
CA ASN A 816 -10.72 -6.94 1.47
C ASN A 816 -10.85 -7.14 -0.05
N ASN A 817 -11.93 -7.81 -0.45
CA ASN A 817 -12.40 -7.76 -1.84
C ASN A 817 -13.03 -6.39 -2.14
N PRO A 818 -13.08 -5.96 -3.42
CA PRO A 818 -13.83 -4.76 -3.79
C PRO A 818 -15.32 -4.93 -3.45
N PRO A 819 -16.08 -3.82 -3.33
CA PRO A 819 -17.50 -3.87 -3.04
C PRO A 819 -18.26 -4.77 -4.03
N ARG A 820 -19.13 -5.64 -3.50
CA ARG A 820 -19.95 -6.55 -4.32
C ARG A 820 -21.21 -5.82 -4.78
N GLY A 821 -21.18 -5.28 -6.00
CA GLY A 821 -22.34 -4.60 -6.57
C GLY A 821 -21.96 -3.60 -7.65
N VAL A 822 -22.92 -2.77 -8.02
CA VAL A 822 -22.72 -1.62 -8.89
C VAL A 822 -22.34 -0.44 -8.00
N VAL A 823 -21.13 0.09 -8.21
CA VAL A 823 -20.64 1.29 -7.52
C VAL A 823 -21.18 2.51 -8.26
N ILE A 824 -21.93 3.35 -7.55
CA ILE A 824 -22.55 4.56 -8.09
C ILE A 824 -22.06 5.74 -7.27
N GLU A 825 -21.48 6.72 -7.93
CA GLU A 825 -20.94 7.91 -7.30
C GLU A 825 -21.69 9.14 -7.79
N TYR A 826 -21.97 10.06 -6.87
CA TYR A 826 -22.58 11.35 -7.19
C TYR A 826 -21.99 12.44 -6.31
N TYR A 827 -22.11 13.68 -6.75
CA TYR A 827 -21.67 14.87 -6.05
C TYR A 827 -22.84 15.81 -5.82
N LEU A 828 -22.90 16.42 -4.64
CA LEU A 828 -23.80 17.50 -4.29
C LEU A 828 -22.97 18.73 -3.88
N ALA A 829 -23.19 19.89 -4.51
CA ALA A 829 -22.45 21.10 -4.15
C ALA A 829 -22.83 21.65 -2.78
N GLU A 830 -24.08 21.46 -2.39
CA GLU A 830 -24.65 21.82 -1.10
C GLU A 830 -25.48 20.65 -0.58
N GLU A 831 -25.81 20.65 0.72
CA GLU A 831 -26.75 19.70 1.29
C GLU A 831 -28.11 19.80 0.58
N ALA A 832 -28.69 18.66 0.20
CA ALA A 832 -29.96 18.64 -0.53
C ALA A 832 -31.10 19.21 0.33
N ALA A 833 -31.94 20.06 -0.26
CA ALA A 833 -33.08 20.65 0.46
C ALA A 833 -34.26 19.68 0.60
N GLY A 834 -34.39 18.74 -0.34
CA GLY A 834 -35.39 17.68 -0.36
C GLY A 834 -34.78 16.28 -0.31
N ASP A 835 -35.63 15.28 -0.52
CA ASP A 835 -35.21 13.88 -0.55
C ASP A 835 -34.37 13.59 -1.81
N VAL A 836 -33.15 13.11 -1.62
CA VAL A 836 -32.31 12.57 -2.70
C VAL A 836 -32.79 11.16 -3.01
N THR A 837 -33.07 10.87 -4.28
CA THR A 837 -33.52 9.53 -4.71
C THR A 837 -32.65 8.96 -5.80
N LEU A 838 -32.47 7.64 -5.80
CA LEU A 838 -31.72 6.90 -6.81
C LEU A 838 -32.58 5.74 -7.30
N THR A 839 -32.89 5.73 -8.60
CA THR A 839 -33.75 4.73 -9.24
C THR A 839 -32.95 3.93 -10.26
N ILE A 840 -32.91 2.62 -10.08
CA ILE A 840 -32.34 1.67 -11.04
C ILE A 840 -33.45 1.17 -11.96
N MET A 841 -33.21 1.20 -13.26
CA MET A 841 -34.10 0.70 -14.31
C MET A 841 -33.37 -0.32 -15.19
N ASP A 842 -34.12 -1.28 -15.73
CA ASP A 842 -33.59 -2.25 -16.68
C ASP A 842 -33.53 -1.69 -18.12
N GLY A 843 -33.03 -2.50 -19.06
CA GLY A 843 -32.93 -2.10 -20.47
C GLY A 843 -34.27 -1.86 -21.18
N ALA A 844 -35.41 -2.20 -20.57
CA ALA A 844 -36.75 -1.85 -21.06
C ALA A 844 -37.29 -0.54 -20.44
N GLY A 845 -36.59 0.03 -19.47
CA GLY A 845 -37.01 1.22 -18.73
C GLY A 845 -37.90 0.92 -17.52
N GLU A 846 -38.06 -0.37 -17.16
CA GLU A 846 -38.86 -0.75 -16.00
C GLU A 846 -38.04 -0.56 -14.72
N VAL A 847 -38.68 -0.04 -13.67
CA VAL A 847 -38.03 0.21 -12.39
C VAL A 847 -37.66 -1.12 -11.72
N VAL A 848 -36.36 -1.31 -11.51
CA VAL A 848 -35.80 -2.45 -10.79
C VAL A 848 -35.85 -2.19 -9.30
N ARG A 849 -35.35 -1.03 -8.85
CA ARG A 849 -35.25 -0.69 -7.42
C ARG A 849 -35.04 0.80 -7.21
N GLY A 850 -35.64 1.35 -6.13
CA GLY A 850 -35.44 2.73 -5.68
C GLY A 850 -34.73 2.79 -4.32
N PHE A 851 -34.00 3.88 -4.11
CA PHE A 851 -33.29 4.25 -2.89
C PHE A 851 -33.55 5.74 -2.60
N SER A 852 -33.50 6.14 -1.33
CA SER A 852 -33.88 7.48 -0.91
C SER A 852 -33.18 7.87 0.38
N SER A 853 -32.81 9.14 0.53
CA SER A 853 -32.23 9.69 1.77
C SER A 853 -33.21 9.68 2.95
N ALA A 854 -34.51 9.55 2.69
CA ALA A 854 -35.53 9.37 3.73
C ALA A 854 -35.68 7.92 4.23
N LEU A 855 -35.00 6.95 3.60
CA LEU A 855 -35.00 5.55 4.04
C LEU A 855 -33.89 5.29 5.06
N GLU A 856 -34.04 4.23 5.86
CA GLU A 856 -33.04 3.86 6.87
C GLU A 856 -32.08 2.75 6.39
N GLY A 857 -30.89 2.71 7.00
CA GLY A 857 -29.89 1.66 6.83
C GLY A 857 -29.35 1.58 5.40
N ARG A 858 -29.16 0.36 4.88
CA ARG A 858 -28.57 0.09 3.55
C ARG A 858 -29.37 0.61 2.34
N LEU A 859 -30.54 1.23 2.58
CA LEU A 859 -31.38 1.83 1.56
C LEU A 859 -31.28 3.37 1.55
N SER A 860 -30.67 3.95 2.58
CA SER A 860 -30.43 5.38 2.71
C SER A 860 -29.38 5.85 1.72
N LEU A 861 -29.61 7.01 1.13
CA LEU A 861 -28.60 7.78 0.41
C LEU A 861 -28.04 8.88 1.32
N ALA A 862 -26.83 9.34 1.02
CA ALA A 862 -26.27 10.55 1.60
C ALA A 862 -26.94 11.76 0.95
N ALA A 863 -27.21 12.79 1.76
CA ALA A 863 -27.80 14.05 1.31
C ALA A 863 -26.88 15.25 1.62
N GLU A 864 -25.75 14.99 2.27
CA GLU A 864 -24.74 15.98 2.63
C GLU A 864 -23.97 16.48 1.40
N ALA A 865 -23.45 17.70 1.49
CA ALA A 865 -22.56 18.27 0.47
C ALA A 865 -21.27 17.44 0.30
N GLY A 866 -20.82 17.32 -0.95
CA GLY A 866 -19.63 16.58 -1.37
C GLY A 866 -19.94 15.33 -2.19
N ALA A 867 -18.89 14.63 -2.60
CA ALA A 867 -19.02 13.37 -3.34
C ALA A 867 -19.39 12.22 -2.39
N SER A 868 -20.33 11.39 -2.83
CA SER A 868 -20.84 10.23 -2.10
C SER A 868 -20.80 8.98 -2.97
N ARG A 869 -20.53 7.84 -2.35
CA ARG A 869 -20.48 6.52 -2.98
C ARG A 869 -21.59 5.63 -2.45
N PHE A 870 -22.37 5.05 -3.36
CA PHE A 870 -23.44 4.10 -3.06
C PHE A 870 -23.20 2.78 -3.81
N VAL A 871 -23.43 1.64 -3.16
CA VAL A 871 -23.25 0.32 -3.78
C VAL A 871 -24.58 -0.41 -3.86
N TRP A 872 -25.11 -0.56 -5.07
CA TRP A 872 -26.27 -1.41 -5.30
C TRP A 872 -25.84 -2.88 -5.38
N ASP A 873 -26.31 -3.68 -4.43
CA ASP A 873 -26.07 -5.13 -4.30
C ASP A 873 -26.61 -6.00 -5.46
N MET A 874 -27.07 -5.38 -6.55
CA MET A 874 -27.73 -6.01 -7.71
C MET A 874 -29.00 -6.78 -7.35
N ARG A 875 -29.55 -6.61 -6.14
CA ARG A 875 -30.76 -7.32 -5.73
C ARG A 875 -32.00 -6.52 -6.11
N TYR A 876 -33.00 -7.22 -6.61
CA TYR A 876 -34.36 -6.73 -6.75
C TYR A 876 -35.02 -6.60 -5.36
N PRO A 877 -36.19 -5.96 -5.24
CA PRO A 877 -36.93 -5.89 -4.00
C PRO A 877 -37.13 -7.26 -3.36
N ARG A 878 -37.11 -7.29 -2.02
CA ARG A 878 -37.45 -8.48 -1.23
C ARG A 878 -38.95 -8.76 -1.35
N ALA A 879 -39.36 -9.95 -0.90
CA ALA A 879 -40.78 -10.25 -0.74
C ALA A 879 -41.45 -9.21 0.16
N GLU A 880 -42.65 -8.77 -0.23
CA GLU A 880 -43.42 -7.81 0.55
C GLU A 880 -43.99 -8.51 1.78
N LEU A 881 -43.63 -8.01 2.95
CA LEU A 881 -44.20 -8.43 4.23
C LEU A 881 -45.15 -7.32 4.69
N PRO A 882 -46.44 -7.61 4.91
CA PRO A 882 -47.37 -6.62 5.46
C PRO A 882 -46.87 -6.11 6.82
N PRO A 883 -47.13 -4.83 7.16
CA PRO A 883 -46.67 -4.25 8.43
C PRO A 883 -47.26 -5.01 9.62
N PRO A 884 -46.51 -5.18 10.73
CA PRO A 884 -47.04 -5.81 11.92
C PRO A 884 -48.19 -4.97 12.48
N ALA A 885 -49.42 -5.43 12.31
CA ALA A 885 -50.58 -4.83 12.96
C ALA A 885 -50.44 -5.00 14.49
N GLY A 886 -50.62 -3.90 15.24
CA GLY A 886 -50.50 -3.87 16.70
C GLY A 886 -51.27 -4.99 17.42
N ALA A 887 -50.78 -5.37 18.60
CA ALA A 887 -51.18 -6.50 19.46
C ALA A 887 -50.96 -7.93 18.90
N LEU A 888 -50.72 -8.11 17.59
CA LEU A 888 -50.33 -9.39 16.98
C LEU A 888 -48.80 -9.46 16.77
N GLY A 889 -48.03 -9.22 17.84
CA GLY A 889 -46.56 -9.19 17.88
C GLY A 889 -45.87 -10.54 17.64
N GLY A 890 -46.25 -11.27 16.59
CA GLY A 890 -45.82 -12.65 16.33
C GLY A 890 -45.15 -12.88 14.97
N PHE A 891 -44.72 -11.84 14.25
CA PHE A 891 -43.75 -12.00 13.16
C PHE A 891 -42.29 -11.76 13.62
N GLN A 892 -42.11 -11.40 14.90
CA GLN A 892 -40.82 -11.12 15.53
C GLN A 892 -40.44 -12.19 16.54
N SER A 893 -40.12 -13.38 16.05
CA SER A 893 -39.09 -14.27 16.59
C SER A 893 -39.29 -15.63 15.94
N VAL A 894 -38.27 -16.12 15.24
CA VAL A 894 -38.10 -17.49 14.69
C VAL A 894 -38.90 -17.95 13.45
N ASP A 895 -39.71 -17.12 12.80
CA ASP A 895 -40.21 -17.42 11.44
C ASP A 895 -39.03 -17.28 10.43
N HIS A 896 -38.80 -18.28 9.58
CA HIS A 896 -37.63 -18.34 8.69
C HIS A 896 -37.45 -17.07 7.82
N SER A 897 -36.20 -16.71 7.51
CA SER A 897 -35.89 -15.54 6.68
C SER A 897 -36.64 -15.59 5.33
N PRO A 898 -37.21 -14.48 4.84
CA PRO A 898 -37.85 -14.44 3.53
C PRO A 898 -36.87 -14.90 2.42
N PRO A 899 -37.38 -15.35 1.26
CA PRO A 899 -36.58 -15.73 0.10
C PRO A 899 -35.47 -14.74 -0.18
N ALA A 900 -34.31 -15.24 -0.62
CA ALA A 900 -33.26 -14.36 -1.09
C ALA A 900 -33.81 -13.53 -2.27
N PRO A 901 -33.61 -12.20 -2.28
CA PRO A 901 -34.12 -11.38 -3.36
C PRO A 901 -33.49 -11.80 -4.71
N PRO A 902 -34.23 -11.73 -5.83
CA PRO A 902 -33.68 -12.01 -7.15
C PRO A 902 -32.47 -11.13 -7.45
N THR A 903 -31.46 -11.68 -8.12
CA THR A 903 -30.26 -10.93 -8.53
C THR A 903 -30.39 -10.52 -9.99
N ALA A 904 -30.04 -9.27 -10.30
CA ALA A 904 -30.03 -8.73 -11.65
C ALA A 904 -29.20 -9.57 -12.63
N VAL A 905 -29.74 -9.80 -13.83
CA VAL A 905 -29.07 -10.57 -14.89
C VAL A 905 -28.06 -9.71 -15.64
N PRO A 906 -27.04 -10.32 -16.30
CA PRO A 906 -26.17 -9.57 -17.19
C PRO A 906 -26.97 -8.82 -18.27
N GLY A 907 -26.62 -7.56 -18.52
CA GLY A 907 -27.35 -6.69 -19.43
C GLY A 907 -27.11 -5.20 -19.17
N ARG A 908 -27.83 -4.36 -19.92
CA ARG A 908 -27.80 -2.90 -19.80
C ARG A 908 -28.87 -2.43 -18.83
N TYR A 909 -28.51 -1.44 -18.03
CA TYR A 909 -29.34 -0.80 -17.03
C TYR A 909 -29.15 0.71 -17.10
N LEU A 910 -30.04 1.44 -16.43
CA LEU A 910 -29.99 2.89 -16.29
C LEU A 910 -30.13 3.23 -14.81
N VAL A 911 -29.27 4.12 -14.30
CA VAL A 911 -29.47 4.75 -13.00
C VAL A 911 -29.93 6.18 -13.20
N ARG A 912 -30.91 6.61 -12.41
CA ARG A 912 -31.35 7.99 -12.31
C ARG A 912 -31.18 8.47 -10.87
N LEU A 913 -30.44 9.56 -10.68
CA LEU A 913 -30.38 10.33 -9.45
C LEU A 913 -31.33 11.51 -9.58
N SER A 914 -32.21 11.72 -8.60
CA SER A 914 -33.06 12.92 -8.53
C SER A 914 -32.74 13.71 -7.26
N VAL A 915 -32.41 15.00 -7.43
CA VAL A 915 -32.06 15.94 -6.35
C VAL A 915 -32.81 17.24 -6.60
N ASP A 916 -33.56 17.72 -5.61
CA ASP A 916 -34.27 19.01 -5.64
C ASP A 916 -35.08 19.28 -6.93
N GLY A 917 -35.67 18.21 -7.48
CA GLY A 917 -36.51 18.26 -8.69
C GLY A 917 -35.76 18.20 -10.02
N GLN A 918 -34.44 17.96 -10.02
CA GLN A 918 -33.64 17.69 -11.21
C GLN A 918 -33.24 16.20 -11.28
N ASP A 919 -33.27 15.65 -12.49
CA ASP A 919 -32.91 14.25 -12.77
C ASP A 919 -31.56 14.19 -13.52
N TYR A 920 -30.69 13.29 -13.08
CA TYR A 920 -29.40 12.98 -13.69
C TYR A 920 -29.38 11.49 -14.01
N GLU A 921 -29.03 11.11 -15.24
CA GLU A 921 -29.07 9.71 -15.68
C GLU A 921 -27.72 9.24 -16.20
N GLN A 922 -27.36 8.01 -15.86
CA GLN A 922 -26.18 7.33 -16.38
C GLN A 922 -26.50 5.88 -16.77
N PRO A 923 -26.19 5.45 -18.01
CA PRO A 923 -26.30 4.06 -18.38
C PRO A 923 -25.16 3.25 -17.75
N PHE A 924 -25.39 1.97 -17.49
CA PHE A 924 -24.34 1.05 -17.06
C PHE A 924 -24.60 -0.38 -17.51
N GLU A 925 -23.58 -1.23 -17.39
CA GLU A 925 -23.62 -2.63 -17.78
C GLU A 925 -23.33 -3.53 -16.58
N ILE A 926 -24.14 -4.58 -16.42
CA ILE A 926 -23.80 -5.74 -15.58
C ILE A 926 -23.26 -6.83 -16.49
N ARG A 927 -22.02 -7.24 -16.27
CA ARG A 927 -21.34 -8.31 -17.01
C ARG A 927 -21.39 -9.63 -16.25
N LYS A 928 -21.33 -10.73 -16.98
CA LYS A 928 -21.14 -12.06 -16.40
C LYS A 928 -19.67 -12.23 -16.02
N ASP A 929 -19.42 -12.75 -14.83
CA ASP A 929 -18.07 -13.15 -14.43
C ASP A 929 -17.49 -14.18 -15.43
N PRO A 930 -16.27 -13.99 -15.98
CA PRO A 930 -15.71 -14.90 -16.99
C PRO A 930 -15.54 -16.35 -16.53
N SER A 931 -15.47 -16.58 -15.21
CA SER A 931 -15.41 -17.94 -14.64
C SER A 931 -16.75 -18.68 -14.68
N VAL A 932 -17.87 -17.97 -14.85
CA VAL A 932 -19.22 -18.55 -14.88
C VAL A 932 -19.51 -19.19 -16.22
N ARG A 933 -19.77 -20.50 -16.20
CA ARG A 933 -20.07 -21.31 -17.40
C ARG A 933 -21.53 -21.26 -17.84
N ALA A 934 -22.44 -20.78 -17.00
CA ALA A 934 -23.86 -20.65 -17.34
C ALA A 934 -24.07 -19.67 -18.51
N SER A 935 -25.03 -19.98 -19.38
CA SER A 935 -25.43 -19.06 -20.45
C SER A 935 -26.30 -17.94 -19.90
N ASP A 936 -26.41 -16.84 -20.63
CA ASP A 936 -27.27 -15.72 -20.23
C ASP A 936 -28.74 -16.15 -20.17
N ALA A 937 -29.14 -17.13 -20.98
CA ALA A 937 -30.46 -17.75 -20.94
C ALA A 937 -30.68 -18.55 -19.64
N ASP A 938 -29.64 -19.23 -19.13
CA ASP A 938 -29.72 -19.96 -17.87
C ASP A 938 -29.87 -19.01 -16.68
N LEU A 939 -29.14 -17.89 -16.69
CA LEU A 939 -29.23 -16.85 -15.66
C LEU A 939 -30.58 -16.13 -15.70
N ARG A 940 -31.16 -15.92 -16.89
CA ARG A 940 -32.53 -15.41 -17.03
C ARG A 940 -33.56 -16.39 -16.47
N ALA A 941 -33.47 -17.67 -16.80
CA ALA A 941 -34.37 -18.69 -16.26
C ALA A 941 -34.27 -18.79 -14.72
N GLN A 942 -33.06 -18.64 -14.16
CA GLN A 942 -32.86 -18.55 -12.72
C GLN A 942 -33.53 -17.32 -12.11
N PHE A 943 -33.33 -16.15 -12.73
CA PHE A 943 -33.92 -14.90 -12.29
C PHE A 943 -35.46 -14.96 -12.29
N GLU A 944 -36.06 -15.46 -13.37
CA GLU A 944 -37.51 -15.63 -13.51
C GLU A 944 -38.08 -16.51 -12.39
N LEU A 945 -37.48 -17.69 -12.13
CA LEU A 945 -37.94 -18.55 -11.04
C LEU A 945 -37.74 -17.91 -9.65
N MET A 946 -36.69 -17.12 -9.45
CA MET A 946 -36.48 -16.38 -8.20
C MET A 946 -37.52 -15.28 -8.00
N VAL A 947 -37.94 -14.59 -9.07
CA VAL A 947 -39.05 -13.63 -9.06
C VAL A 947 -40.35 -14.34 -8.69
N ASP A 948 -40.66 -15.45 -9.36
CA ASP A 948 -41.85 -16.26 -9.08
C ASP A 948 -41.89 -16.75 -7.62
N LEU A 949 -40.74 -17.17 -7.06
CA LEU A 949 -40.61 -17.59 -5.66
C LEU A 949 -40.85 -16.44 -4.69
N ARG A 950 -40.28 -15.26 -4.96
CA ARG A 950 -40.47 -14.05 -4.15
C ARG A 950 -41.94 -13.65 -4.12
N ASP A 951 -42.57 -13.60 -5.29
CA ASP A 951 -43.95 -13.15 -5.44
C ASP A 951 -44.89 -14.14 -4.77
N ARG A 952 -44.68 -15.44 -4.99
CA ARG A 952 -45.46 -16.49 -4.32
C ARG A 952 -45.31 -16.45 -2.80
N PHE A 953 -44.11 -16.19 -2.29
CA PHE A 953 -43.91 -16.06 -0.85
C PHE A 953 -44.68 -14.85 -0.29
N SER A 954 -44.69 -13.72 -1.00
CA SER A 954 -45.43 -12.51 -0.61
C SER A 954 -46.93 -12.81 -0.54
N GLU A 955 -47.48 -13.53 -1.51
CA GLU A 955 -48.88 -13.98 -1.49
C GLU A 955 -49.20 -14.91 -0.31
N VAL A 956 -48.29 -15.85 0.00
CA VAL A 956 -48.43 -16.76 1.16
C VAL A 956 -48.41 -15.97 2.47
N ALA A 957 -47.51 -14.99 2.59
CA ALA A 957 -47.39 -14.13 3.77
C ALA A 957 -48.64 -13.24 3.97
N ASP A 958 -49.15 -12.62 2.91
CA ASP A 958 -50.40 -11.85 2.94
C ASP A 958 -51.59 -12.74 3.35
N ALA A 959 -51.71 -13.94 2.79
CA ALA A 959 -52.76 -14.89 3.18
C ALA A 959 -52.66 -15.30 4.65
N LEU A 960 -51.45 -15.54 5.16
CA LEU A 960 -51.22 -15.86 6.57
C LEU A 960 -51.65 -14.71 7.49
N ILE A 961 -51.29 -13.48 7.14
CA ILE A 961 -51.65 -12.29 7.93
C ILE A 961 -53.16 -12.06 7.89
N ARG A 962 -53.80 -12.14 6.73
CA ARG A 962 -55.26 -12.08 6.62
C ARG A 962 -55.96 -13.18 7.42
N SER A 963 -55.42 -14.41 7.41
CA SER A 963 -55.93 -15.50 8.25
C SER A 963 -55.86 -15.14 9.74
N ARG A 964 -54.72 -14.62 10.20
CA ARG A 964 -54.52 -14.22 11.60
C ARG A 964 -55.43 -13.05 12.00
N GLU A 965 -55.69 -12.10 11.11
CA GLU A 965 -56.65 -11.01 11.33
C GLU A 965 -58.10 -11.51 11.43
N VAL A 966 -58.51 -12.42 10.54
CA VAL A 966 -59.83 -13.07 10.62
C VAL A 966 -59.94 -13.85 11.92
N ARG A 967 -58.90 -14.62 12.27
CA ARG A 967 -58.83 -15.40 13.51
C ARG A 967 -59.01 -14.52 14.74
N ALA A 968 -58.28 -13.41 14.83
CA ALA A 968 -58.40 -12.46 15.94
C ALA A 968 -59.85 -11.96 16.11
N ARG A 969 -60.53 -11.60 15.00
CA ARG A 969 -61.93 -11.18 15.04
C ARG A 969 -62.88 -12.29 15.50
N PHE A 970 -62.62 -13.54 15.12
CA PHE A 970 -63.42 -14.68 15.57
C PHE A 970 -63.11 -15.07 17.03
N GLU A 971 -61.86 -14.90 17.50
CA GLU A 971 -61.48 -15.08 18.91
C GLU A 971 -62.17 -14.03 19.80
N GLU A 972 -62.22 -12.76 19.37
CA GLU A 972 -62.98 -11.72 20.07
C GLU A 972 -64.48 -12.03 20.12
N ARG A 973 -65.09 -12.44 19.00
CA ARG A 973 -66.50 -12.87 18.97
C ARG A 973 -66.75 -14.06 19.88
N ARG A 974 -65.85 -15.03 19.90
CA ARG A 974 -65.93 -16.21 20.76
C ARG A 974 -65.85 -15.81 22.23
N ALA A 975 -64.95 -14.92 22.60
CA ALA A 975 -64.80 -14.40 23.96
C ALA A 975 -66.04 -13.63 24.42
N ALA A 976 -66.66 -12.85 23.53
CA ALA A 976 -67.88 -12.08 23.80
C ALA A 976 -69.17 -12.93 23.82
N SER A 977 -69.13 -14.19 23.35
CA SER A 977 -70.30 -15.07 23.23
C SER A 977 -70.49 -15.99 24.46
N PRO A 978 -71.73 -16.23 24.92
CA PRO A 978 -72.06 -17.27 25.91
C PRO A 978 -71.58 -18.68 25.47
N GLU A 979 -71.18 -19.55 26.40
CA GLU A 979 -70.63 -20.89 26.07
C GLU A 979 -71.49 -21.71 25.09
N GLY A 980 -72.82 -21.62 25.19
CA GLY A 980 -73.75 -22.34 24.33
C GLY A 980 -73.85 -21.85 22.88
N SER A 981 -73.25 -20.70 22.53
CA SER A 981 -73.32 -20.10 21.19
C SER A 981 -71.95 -19.97 20.50
N ARG A 982 -70.90 -20.60 21.04
CA ARG A 982 -69.52 -20.52 20.51
C ARG A 982 -69.22 -21.47 19.34
N ALA A 983 -70.06 -22.48 19.10
CA ALA A 983 -69.78 -23.57 18.16
C ALA A 983 -69.44 -23.11 16.73
N GLU A 984 -70.06 -22.04 16.24
CA GLU A 984 -69.76 -21.47 14.93
C GLU A 984 -68.37 -20.81 14.90
N ALA A 985 -68.06 -20.00 15.92
CA ALA A 985 -66.74 -19.37 16.04
C ALA A 985 -65.64 -20.42 16.23
N ASP A 986 -65.88 -21.44 17.06
CA ASP A 986 -64.95 -22.57 17.24
C ASP A 986 -64.67 -23.29 15.92
N GLY A 987 -65.70 -23.55 15.10
CA GLY A 987 -65.55 -24.21 13.81
C GLY A 987 -64.74 -23.38 12.79
N VAL A 988 -64.92 -22.06 12.77
CA VAL A 988 -64.12 -21.17 11.91
C VAL A 988 -62.66 -21.10 12.39
N LEU A 989 -62.43 -20.99 13.70
CA LEU A 989 -61.09 -20.97 14.28
C LEU A 989 -60.30 -22.25 13.99
N GLU A 990 -60.95 -23.42 14.02
CA GLU A 990 -60.29 -24.68 13.67
C GLU A 990 -59.91 -24.73 12.18
N ARG A 991 -60.81 -24.29 11.28
CA ARG A 991 -60.51 -24.19 9.84
C ARG A 991 -59.35 -23.23 9.57
N LEU A 992 -59.30 -22.09 10.26
CA LEU A 992 -58.19 -21.13 10.15
C LEU A 992 -56.89 -21.74 10.68
N LYS A 993 -56.93 -22.46 11.80
CA LYS A 993 -55.76 -23.17 12.34
C LYS A 993 -55.21 -24.20 11.34
N GLU A 994 -56.08 -24.97 10.70
CA GLU A 994 -55.68 -25.92 9.66
C GLU A 994 -55.00 -25.20 8.47
N ILE A 995 -55.56 -24.08 8.01
CA ILE A 995 -54.96 -23.26 6.94
C ILE A 995 -53.57 -22.78 7.37
N GLU A 996 -53.46 -22.15 8.55
CA GLU A 996 -52.21 -21.57 9.05
C GLU A 996 -51.10 -22.62 9.22
N SER A 997 -51.44 -23.83 9.69
CA SER A 997 -50.48 -24.94 9.82
C SER A 997 -49.85 -25.41 8.50
N VAL A 998 -50.48 -25.08 7.37
CA VAL A 998 -49.93 -25.33 6.04
C VAL A 998 -49.13 -24.13 5.55
N LEU A 999 -49.56 -22.90 5.85
CA LEU A 999 -48.91 -21.68 5.38
C LEU A 999 -47.57 -21.42 6.08
N ALA A 1000 -47.48 -21.66 7.39
CA ALA A 1000 -46.28 -21.45 8.19
C ALA A 1000 -46.11 -22.52 9.27
N ILE A 1001 -44.90 -22.64 9.80
CA ILE A 1001 -44.58 -23.60 10.85
C ILE A 1001 -45.31 -23.27 12.17
N GLU A 1002 -45.81 -24.30 12.85
CA GLU A 1002 -46.32 -24.14 14.22
C GLU A 1002 -45.14 -24.15 15.20
N MET A 1003 -44.87 -23.01 15.83
CA MET A 1003 -43.83 -22.89 16.85
C MET A 1003 -44.27 -23.47 18.20
N GLY A 1004 -43.30 -24.00 18.94
CA GLY A 1004 -43.51 -24.54 20.28
C GLY A 1004 -44.00 -23.50 21.30
N SER A 1005 -44.64 -23.97 22.37
CA SER A 1005 -45.08 -23.09 23.46
C SER A 1005 -43.90 -22.61 24.31
N PRO A 1006 -44.06 -21.56 25.15
CA PRO A 1006 -43.03 -21.16 26.12
C PRO A 1006 -42.59 -22.29 27.08
N ALA A 1007 -43.43 -23.32 27.27
CA ALA A 1007 -43.10 -24.51 28.06
C ALA A 1007 -42.24 -25.53 27.28
N HIS A 1008 -42.27 -25.50 25.95
CA HIS A 1008 -41.52 -26.39 25.05
C HIS A 1008 -40.99 -25.63 23.81
N PRO A 1009 -40.07 -24.67 23.99
CA PRO A 1009 -39.63 -23.76 22.92
C PRO A 1009 -38.84 -24.43 21.79
N MET A 1010 -38.43 -25.70 21.96
CA MET A 1010 -37.68 -26.48 20.96
C MET A 1010 -38.52 -27.48 20.17
N MET A 1011 -39.85 -27.52 20.36
CA MET A 1011 -40.74 -28.41 19.57
C MET A 1011 -41.25 -27.64 18.35
N TRP A 1012 -40.77 -28.01 17.16
CA TRP A 1012 -41.16 -27.40 15.88
C TRP A 1012 -42.15 -28.33 15.17
N GLY A 1013 -43.27 -27.79 14.67
CA GLY A 1013 -44.16 -28.50 13.75
C GLY A 1013 -43.49 -28.80 12.40
N PRO A 1014 -44.14 -29.55 11.49
CA PRO A 1014 -43.65 -29.68 10.12
C PRO A 1014 -43.57 -28.30 9.43
N PRO A 1015 -42.57 -28.05 8.56
CA PRO A 1015 -42.44 -26.76 7.87
C PRO A 1015 -43.63 -26.47 6.96
N GLY A 1016 -44.13 -25.24 7.03
CA GLY A 1016 -45.18 -24.70 6.18
C GLY A 1016 -44.65 -24.26 4.81
N LEU A 1017 -45.49 -23.58 4.04
CA LEU A 1017 -45.15 -23.10 2.70
C LEU A 1017 -44.14 -21.97 2.72
N THR A 1018 -44.18 -21.06 3.71
CA THR A 1018 -43.19 -19.98 3.85
C THR A 1018 -41.77 -20.53 4.01
N GLU A 1019 -41.57 -21.54 4.87
CA GLU A 1019 -40.27 -22.18 5.09
C GLU A 1019 -39.78 -22.94 3.86
N LYS A 1020 -40.69 -23.65 3.20
CA LYS A 1020 -40.37 -24.45 2.00
C LYS A 1020 -40.00 -23.56 0.81
N LEU A 1021 -40.73 -22.46 0.58
CA LEU A 1021 -40.44 -21.50 -0.48
C LEU A 1021 -39.12 -20.78 -0.22
N SER A 1022 -38.85 -20.37 1.02
CA SER A 1022 -37.56 -19.77 1.40
C SER A 1022 -36.39 -20.73 1.17
N THR A 1023 -36.55 -21.99 1.58
CA THR A 1023 -35.54 -23.05 1.35
C THR A 1023 -35.30 -23.29 -0.14
N LEU A 1024 -36.37 -23.37 -0.94
CA LEU A 1024 -36.26 -23.53 -2.38
C LEU A 1024 -35.57 -22.33 -3.05
N SER A 1025 -35.85 -21.11 -2.61
CA SER A 1025 -35.14 -19.91 -3.07
C SER A 1025 -33.65 -19.97 -2.77
N GLY A 1026 -33.27 -20.44 -1.57
CA GLY A 1026 -31.86 -20.69 -1.24
C GLY A 1026 -31.20 -21.69 -2.19
N ALA A 1027 -31.92 -22.75 -2.58
CA ALA A 1027 -31.41 -23.74 -3.52
C ALA A 1027 -31.30 -23.21 -4.96
N VAL A 1028 -32.29 -22.43 -5.42
CA VAL A 1028 -32.29 -21.81 -6.76
C VAL A 1028 -31.18 -20.77 -6.87
N GLY A 1029 -30.97 -19.94 -5.84
CA GLY A 1029 -29.98 -18.87 -5.81
C GLY A 1029 -28.56 -19.27 -5.38
N ALA A 1030 -28.28 -20.57 -5.21
CA ALA A 1030 -27.02 -21.06 -4.63
C ALA A 1030 -25.80 -20.88 -5.52
N ALA A 1031 -25.98 -20.85 -6.85
CA ALA A 1031 -24.91 -20.71 -7.83
C ALA A 1031 -25.45 -20.08 -9.12
N ASP A 1032 -24.58 -19.50 -9.95
CA ASP A 1032 -24.98 -18.98 -11.26
C ASP A 1032 -25.16 -20.15 -12.24
N ALA A 1033 -26.39 -20.68 -12.31
CA ALA A 1033 -26.75 -21.85 -13.08
C ALA A 1033 -28.25 -21.88 -13.41
N ARG A 1034 -28.63 -22.68 -14.42
CA ARG A 1034 -30.03 -22.96 -14.74
C ARG A 1034 -30.68 -23.72 -13.58
N PRO A 1035 -31.91 -23.35 -13.13
CA PRO A 1035 -32.62 -24.16 -12.16
C PRO A 1035 -32.90 -25.57 -12.70
N THR A 1036 -32.81 -26.55 -11.81
CA THR A 1036 -33.09 -27.96 -12.17
C THR A 1036 -34.58 -28.18 -12.40
N GLU A 1037 -34.94 -29.19 -13.20
CA GLU A 1037 -36.34 -29.61 -13.39
C GLU A 1037 -37.04 -29.92 -12.05
N ALA A 1038 -36.29 -30.45 -11.08
CA ALA A 1038 -36.83 -30.70 -9.74
C ALA A 1038 -37.20 -29.40 -9.00
N MET A 1039 -36.42 -28.33 -9.15
CA MET A 1039 -36.73 -27.03 -8.53
C MET A 1039 -38.03 -26.44 -9.09
N TYR A 1040 -38.24 -26.52 -10.42
CA TYR A 1040 -39.50 -26.13 -11.04
C TYR A 1040 -40.68 -26.99 -10.57
N ALA A 1041 -40.49 -28.31 -10.51
CA ALA A 1041 -41.53 -29.24 -10.05
C ALA A 1041 -41.95 -28.97 -8.59
N VAL A 1042 -40.98 -28.70 -7.70
CA VAL A 1042 -41.27 -28.33 -6.31
C VAL A 1042 -41.99 -26.98 -6.25
N PHE A 1043 -41.56 -25.97 -7.01
CA PHE A 1043 -42.26 -24.68 -7.03
C PHE A 1043 -43.72 -24.82 -7.47
N ALA A 1044 -43.98 -25.61 -8.51
CA ALA A 1044 -45.33 -25.88 -9.00
C ALA A 1044 -46.20 -26.59 -7.96
N ASP A 1045 -45.66 -27.61 -7.27
CA ASP A 1045 -46.36 -28.32 -6.18
C ASP A 1045 -46.67 -27.39 -5.00
N LEU A 1046 -45.69 -26.60 -4.54
CA LEU A 1046 -45.88 -25.65 -3.44
C LEU A 1046 -46.92 -24.57 -3.78
N SER A 1047 -46.88 -24.05 -5.01
CA SER A 1047 -47.86 -23.09 -5.51
C SER A 1047 -49.26 -23.68 -5.56
N GLN A 1048 -49.41 -24.92 -6.05
CA GLN A 1048 -50.71 -25.61 -6.07
C GLN A 1048 -51.28 -25.82 -4.65
N ARG A 1049 -50.44 -26.18 -3.69
CA ARG A 1049 -50.85 -26.31 -2.27
C ARG A 1049 -51.32 -24.98 -1.69
N PHE A 1050 -50.65 -23.88 -2.03
CA PHE A 1050 -51.08 -22.54 -1.63
C PHE A 1050 -52.45 -22.18 -2.20
N GLU A 1051 -52.68 -22.44 -3.49
CA GLU A 1051 -53.96 -22.12 -4.15
C GLU A 1051 -55.17 -22.78 -3.48
N VAL A 1052 -55.00 -24.00 -2.97
CA VAL A 1052 -56.02 -24.69 -2.17
C VAL A 1052 -56.31 -23.93 -0.87
N GLN A 1053 -55.27 -23.51 -0.14
CA GLN A 1053 -55.46 -22.79 1.13
C GLN A 1053 -56.00 -21.37 0.91
N ARG A 1054 -55.55 -20.67 -0.13
CA ARG A 1054 -56.06 -19.36 -0.53
C ARG A 1054 -57.57 -19.41 -0.80
N SER A 1055 -58.01 -20.43 -1.54
CA SER A 1055 -59.44 -20.65 -1.83
C SER A 1055 -60.25 -20.91 -0.54
N ARG A 1056 -59.72 -21.74 0.37
CA ARG A 1056 -60.36 -22.02 1.67
C ARG A 1056 -60.46 -20.76 2.55
N LEU A 1057 -59.41 -19.94 2.57
CA LEU A 1057 -59.38 -18.69 3.33
C LEU A 1057 -60.38 -17.67 2.77
N ASN A 1058 -60.41 -17.47 1.45
CA ASN A 1058 -61.37 -16.57 0.80
C ASN A 1058 -62.81 -17.00 1.10
N GLN A 1059 -63.10 -18.31 1.11
CA GLN A 1059 -64.42 -18.80 1.50
C GLN A 1059 -64.81 -18.39 2.92
N ILE A 1060 -63.88 -18.45 3.89
CA ILE A 1060 -64.13 -18.02 5.28
C ILE A 1060 -64.37 -16.51 5.34
N ILE A 1061 -63.58 -15.72 4.60
CA ILE A 1061 -63.72 -14.26 4.52
C ILE A 1061 -65.06 -13.87 3.91
N ASP A 1062 -65.50 -14.56 2.85
CA ASP A 1062 -66.79 -14.32 2.20
C ASP A 1062 -67.96 -14.72 3.11
N GLU A 1063 -67.83 -15.87 3.81
CA GLU A 1063 -68.77 -16.29 4.86
C GLU A 1063 -68.88 -15.20 5.95
N GLU A 1064 -67.76 -14.67 6.44
CA GLU A 1064 -67.70 -13.58 7.43
C GLU A 1064 -68.39 -12.30 6.93
N ALA A 1065 -68.11 -11.88 5.70
CA ALA A 1065 -68.70 -10.69 5.09
C ALA A 1065 -70.22 -10.82 4.91
N SER A 1066 -70.69 -12.00 4.51
CA SER A 1066 -72.12 -12.29 4.35
C SER A 1066 -72.90 -12.26 5.68
N GLN A 1067 -72.23 -12.57 6.79
CA GLN A 1067 -72.80 -12.48 8.14
C GLN A 1067 -72.87 -11.03 8.64
N ARG A 1068 -71.89 -10.18 8.31
CA ARG A 1068 -71.93 -8.73 8.62
C ARG A 1068 -73.04 -7.99 7.87
N GLY A 1069 -73.36 -8.39 6.64
CA GLY A 1069 -74.48 -7.86 5.87
C GLY A 1069 -75.87 -8.31 6.37
N ARG A 1070 -75.91 -9.20 7.38
CA ARG A 1070 -77.11 -9.71 8.04
C ARG A 1070 -77.10 -9.36 9.54
N SER A 1071 -76.98 -8.08 9.87
CA SER A 1071 -77.52 -7.56 11.15
C SER A 1071 -78.80 -6.76 10.86
N PRO A 1072 -79.86 -6.91 11.66
CA PRO A 1072 -80.92 -5.90 11.76
C PRO A 1072 -80.38 -4.55 12.23
#